data_AF-A0A939AB36-F1
#
_entry.id   AF-A0A939AB36-F1
#
_cell.length_a   1.000
_cell.length_b   1.000
_cell.length_c   1.000
_cell.angle_alpha   90.00
_cell.angle_beta   90.00
_cell.angle_gamma   90.00
#
_symmetry.space_group_name_H-M   'P 1'
#
loop_
_entity.id
_entity.type
_entity.pdbx_description
1 polymer ?
#
loop_
_entity_poly.entity_id
_entity_poly.type
_entity_poly.pdbx_seq_one_letter_code
_entity_poly.pdbx_strand_id
1 'polypeptide(L)'
;MKDRSLLTAREETPRSRVHRAHATGVSGPLLAAHCSLLLLLLSCAEDAPRGLAPATADPEAARVVFDLDGEPLPEIPLPNDLATRLDPTAPGTGRRLNVTIAAPTRVERDVRRRALLNNGFGTYMPITVSFTEPLSIDNLVKRHTDNVDFADDAVYVVDITRSSPDFGKPVPLDFGAGNFPLILPTFDRYFENDPRAATSNLLFETEDEDVNGNGRLDPGEDTDHDGLLDLPNVHPDGGDPVDDLLVFYEKQTDTLILRPVVPLRQETTYAVVLTKRLIDKKSKAVASPFPYINHLQQNEALEPLPEVLDKGKWGVKLADVAFAWTFTTQSVTRDLEALREGLYGRGPFGWLAGKFPVDRIKLHKIRGPGGQPAFAVDFQSLADALSPLVSVATTDPSGADQLVEDLKNIDYAIAGTFQAPFFLEDKDGIATPNYPSDEDEAFDIDRTTGRATPGARWIPFLCTIPKKAKSCAGGTKPLCKPRRTCTDGVCEEKEVCRCQPYPVVVYIHGYGGLKFEALGFAGRQAAHGLAVCALDAHGHGVDLTKLTINFGDDTGKLLVADLLVPFLDILDIPGLMDVLSDQRARDLNNDGIPDPAADFWTYDVFHTRDVVRQTVVDHLQFIRMLKSFDGESMLPLDTDGDGKPDLAGDFDGNGAPDLGGPDVRYFAWGQSMGGIVSPMLAAIEPSIDGVAPVAGGAGLFDLSIRSTNPGVPEAVFLPLFGPLVVGSPAGDDGTVRFSFVVQDVEDNFPIRKELHLHETRLDPGDRVLLRNTVNGETDEAIVDAGRRIRLAVPADALSPSEKHHVTGMDETCSNCPVAVTDTAALGDTLEIEIYEGSSEAVRERIDQFMIPVEFQGVTYTSGSPLVAPVTGFGLKRGTPKLRRFLSFASMFIEPGDPVGYVPHLVHDPLPAALAESSDKVYAEAWPLFIPTAGDMNVPVSSELAMARAAGAVGLFEPSKDRCVQKSFCDKAGKHGRKNGYCRYGVGTCLTENQVLLGGFVPEGLARLSRFDVSPWNDAREVLLDVDDLDGGKLPWPECTRTDQGEVCSGTTDAPDLADLGWKPLRMTRDDGRWGVRIFFAYISDRHGFDPPSPSWPVDMNTYFGNLVSSYFYRIASGKDSSAQYPWIVDDPCLAASNCPFFP
;
A
#
# COMPACT_ATOMS: atom_id res chain seq x y z
N MET A 1 0.83 -25.56 -55.87
CA MET A 1 1.91 -26.57 -55.77
C MET A 1 1.93 -27.00 -54.31
N LYS A 2 1.22 -28.09 -53.97
CA LYS A 2 1.73 -29.45 -53.64
C LYS A 2 2.80 -29.40 -52.52
N ASP A 3 2.67 -30.08 -51.38
CA ASP A 3 1.80 -31.21 -51.04
C ASP A 3 1.64 -31.39 -49.50
N ARG A 4 0.54 -32.03 -49.11
CA ARG A 4 0.11 -32.43 -47.75
C ARG A 4 0.64 -33.82 -47.37
N SER A 5 0.59 -34.16 -46.07
CA SER A 5 0.03 -35.42 -45.45
C SER A 5 0.89 -35.92 -44.27
N LEU A 6 0.39 -35.93 -43.01
CA LEU A 6 -0.35 -37.02 -42.29
C LEU A 6 0.48 -38.25 -41.88
N LEU A 7 0.32 -38.72 -40.62
CA LEU A 7 0.31 -40.12 -40.08
C LEU A 7 0.59 -40.07 -38.54
N THR A 8 -0.39 -40.20 -37.64
CA THR A 8 -0.98 -41.40 -36.98
C THR A 8 -0.08 -42.31 -36.11
N ALA A 9 -0.33 -42.25 -34.79
CA ALA A 9 -0.63 -43.31 -33.80
C ALA A 9 0.26 -44.57 -33.57
N ARG A 10 0.45 -44.83 -32.25
CA ARG A 10 0.38 -46.10 -31.45
C ARG A 10 1.64 -46.62 -30.71
N GLU A 11 1.44 -46.71 -29.38
CA GLU A 11 1.86 -47.67 -28.35
C GLU A 11 2.80 -48.84 -28.71
N GLU A 12 3.83 -49.05 -27.87
CA GLU A 12 4.35 -50.38 -27.52
C GLU A 12 4.76 -50.48 -26.04
N THR A 13 4.35 -51.57 -25.38
CA THR A 13 4.76 -52.04 -24.05
C THR A 13 5.97 -53.00 -24.15
N PRO A 14 6.77 -53.18 -23.08
CA PRO A 14 8.01 -53.94 -23.14
C PRO A 14 7.85 -55.44 -22.81
N ARG A 15 8.69 -56.27 -23.44
CA ARG A 15 8.86 -57.71 -23.15
C ARG A 15 10.06 -57.97 -22.22
N SER A 16 9.83 -58.94 -21.33
CA SER A 16 10.74 -59.57 -20.37
C SER A 16 11.73 -60.57 -21.00
N ARG A 17 12.72 -61.02 -20.19
CA ARG A 17 13.33 -62.39 -20.05
C ARG A 17 14.79 -62.29 -19.50
N VAL A 18 15.41 -63.15 -18.67
CA VAL A 18 15.11 -64.47 -18.06
C VAL A 18 16.28 -65.04 -17.18
N HIS A 19 15.95 -65.90 -16.19
CA HIS A 19 16.69 -67.04 -15.53
C HIS A 19 17.91 -66.80 -14.61
N ARG A 20 18.20 -67.61 -13.56
CA ARG A 20 17.94 -69.03 -13.14
C ARG A 20 18.23 -69.13 -11.60
N ALA A 21 17.74 -70.05 -10.76
CA ALA A 21 17.96 -71.51 -10.74
C ALA A 21 17.11 -72.25 -9.65
N HIS A 22 17.09 -73.59 -9.75
CA HIS A 22 16.27 -74.63 -9.09
C HIS A 22 16.52 -74.94 -7.60
N ALA A 23 15.50 -75.50 -6.89
CA ALA A 23 15.56 -76.82 -6.23
C ALA A 23 14.19 -77.33 -5.67
N THR A 24 13.80 -78.53 -6.15
CA THR A 24 13.05 -79.67 -5.56
C THR A 24 12.19 -79.58 -4.27
N GLY A 25 10.94 -80.10 -4.34
CA GLY A 25 10.55 -81.30 -3.57
C GLY A 25 9.39 -81.26 -2.54
N VAL A 26 8.25 -81.87 -2.92
CA VAL A 26 7.40 -82.84 -2.17
C VAL A 26 6.38 -82.36 -1.09
N SER A 27 5.10 -82.75 -1.36
CA SER A 27 3.95 -83.08 -0.49
C SER A 27 3.22 -81.99 0.36
N GLY A 28 1.93 -81.76 0.04
CA GLY A 28 0.99 -80.86 0.73
C GLY A 28 0.32 -81.45 1.99
N PRO A 29 -0.96 -81.13 2.31
CA PRO A 29 -1.84 -80.13 1.70
C PRO A 29 -2.71 -79.29 2.71
N LEU A 30 -3.39 -78.28 2.17
CA LEU A 30 -4.74 -77.83 2.55
C LEU A 30 -5.07 -77.10 3.88
N LEU A 31 -4.16 -76.91 4.84
CA LEU A 31 -4.48 -76.05 6.01
C LEU A 31 -4.03 -74.58 5.88
N ALA A 32 -3.04 -74.27 5.04
CA ALA A 32 -2.50 -72.91 4.92
C ALA A 32 -3.38 -71.97 4.07
N ALA A 33 -4.17 -72.51 3.12
CA ALA A 33 -4.96 -71.69 2.20
C ALA A 33 -6.12 -70.95 2.88
N HIS A 34 -6.66 -71.46 4.00
CA HIS A 34 -7.69 -70.76 4.77
C HIS A 34 -7.09 -69.72 5.74
N CYS A 35 -5.86 -69.89 6.20
CA CYS A 35 -5.17 -68.88 7.01
C CYS A 35 -4.64 -67.73 6.14
N SER A 36 -4.13 -68.01 4.94
CA SER A 36 -3.64 -66.96 4.03
C SER A 36 -4.77 -66.11 3.44
N LEU A 37 -5.97 -66.68 3.21
CA LEU A 37 -7.13 -65.89 2.76
C LEU A 37 -7.74 -65.04 3.89
N LEU A 38 -7.71 -65.52 5.15
CA LEU A 38 -8.09 -64.68 6.31
C LEU A 38 -7.05 -63.59 6.61
N LEU A 39 -5.75 -63.86 6.43
CA LEU A 39 -4.68 -62.87 6.61
C LEU A 39 -4.67 -61.81 5.50
N LEU A 40 -5.07 -62.16 4.27
CA LEU A 40 -5.26 -61.20 3.17
C LEU A 40 -6.54 -60.36 3.35
N LEU A 41 -7.59 -60.90 3.97
CA LEU A 41 -8.80 -60.12 4.32
C LEU A 41 -8.62 -59.25 5.57
N LEU A 42 -7.72 -59.62 6.50
CA LEU A 42 -7.35 -58.81 7.65
C LEU A 42 -6.32 -57.71 7.31
N SER A 43 -5.61 -57.84 6.18
CA SER A 43 -4.69 -56.82 5.65
C SER A 43 -5.40 -55.66 4.92
N CYS A 44 -6.72 -55.77 4.70
CA CYS A 44 -7.54 -54.71 4.10
C CYS A 44 -8.42 -53.98 5.13
N ALA A 45 -8.20 -54.21 6.42
CA ALA A 45 -8.73 -53.38 7.49
C ALA A 45 -7.67 -52.35 7.90
N GLU A 46 -7.20 -51.54 6.95
CA GLU A 46 -6.67 -50.23 7.34
C GLU A 46 -7.85 -49.47 7.95
N ASP A 47 -7.69 -49.02 9.20
CA ASP A 47 -8.65 -48.12 9.84
C ASP A 47 -8.98 -47.01 8.84
N ALA A 48 -10.27 -46.84 8.52
CA ALA A 48 -10.72 -45.73 7.67
C ALA A 48 -10.05 -44.43 8.16
N PRO A 49 -9.48 -43.60 7.27
CA PRO A 49 -8.69 -42.44 7.68
C PRO A 49 -9.52 -41.58 8.65
N ARG A 50 -9.01 -41.43 9.88
CA ARG A 50 -9.68 -40.69 10.96
C ARG A 50 -9.15 -39.26 10.97
N GLY A 51 -10.04 -38.27 11.14
CA GLY A 51 -9.62 -36.90 11.38
C GLY A 51 -8.94 -36.71 12.75
N LEU A 52 -8.45 -35.50 13.03
CA LEU A 52 -7.66 -35.21 14.24
C LEU A 52 -8.42 -35.48 15.54
N ALA A 53 -9.72 -35.16 15.57
CA ALA A 53 -10.65 -35.49 16.65
C ALA A 53 -12.08 -35.60 16.09
N PRO A 54 -12.98 -36.38 16.71
CA PRO A 54 -14.39 -36.40 16.32
C PRO A 54 -15.05 -35.03 16.54
N ALA A 55 -15.86 -34.59 15.59
CA ALA A 55 -16.66 -33.37 15.76
C ALA A 55 -17.87 -33.64 16.65
N THR A 56 -18.36 -32.59 17.33
CA THR A 56 -19.69 -32.64 17.96
C THR A 56 -20.74 -32.64 16.85
N ALA A 57 -21.58 -33.67 16.80
CA ALA A 57 -22.70 -33.72 15.87
C ALA A 57 -23.95 -33.09 16.51
N ASP A 58 -24.23 -31.82 16.20
CA ASP A 58 -25.56 -31.22 16.40
C ASP A 58 -26.11 -30.82 15.02
N PRO A 59 -27.15 -31.51 14.49
CA PRO A 59 -27.68 -31.23 13.17
C PRO A 59 -28.42 -29.88 13.08
N GLU A 60 -28.76 -29.27 14.21
CA GLU A 60 -29.49 -27.99 14.28
C GLU A 60 -28.56 -26.79 14.54
N ALA A 61 -27.26 -27.02 14.74
CA ALA A 61 -26.27 -25.97 14.93
C ALA A 61 -25.84 -25.34 13.59
N ALA A 62 -25.46 -24.06 13.61
CA ALA A 62 -24.82 -23.39 12.48
C ALA A 62 -23.56 -24.18 12.04
N ARG A 63 -23.53 -24.60 10.78
CA ARG A 63 -22.45 -25.41 10.22
C ARG A 63 -21.58 -24.57 9.30
N VAL A 64 -20.27 -24.80 9.33
CA VAL A 64 -19.36 -24.19 8.35
C VAL A 64 -19.76 -24.61 6.93
N VAL A 65 -19.92 -23.65 6.04
CA VAL A 65 -20.17 -23.90 4.61
C VAL A 65 -18.88 -24.43 3.97
N PHE A 66 -19.02 -25.48 3.15
CA PHE A 66 -17.89 -26.12 2.52
C PHE A 66 -18.28 -26.75 1.18
N ASP A 67 -18.01 -26.03 0.10
CA ASP A 67 -18.14 -26.47 -1.29
C ASP A 67 -16.85 -26.18 -2.06
N LEU A 68 -16.02 -27.21 -2.22
CA LEU A 68 -14.74 -27.10 -2.91
C LEU A 68 -14.88 -27.02 -4.44
N ASP A 69 -16.02 -27.46 -4.97
CA ASP A 69 -16.29 -27.54 -6.41
C ASP A 69 -17.16 -26.35 -6.89
N GLY A 70 -17.40 -25.37 -6.02
CA GLY A 70 -18.16 -24.16 -6.34
C GLY A 70 -17.55 -23.36 -7.49
N GLU A 71 -18.40 -22.87 -8.40
CA GLU A 71 -18.01 -22.05 -9.54
C GLU A 71 -18.50 -20.60 -9.38
N PRO A 72 -17.72 -19.58 -9.77
CA PRO A 72 -16.38 -19.67 -10.38
C PRO A 72 -15.25 -19.94 -9.37
N LEU A 73 -15.49 -19.82 -8.07
CA LEU A 73 -14.51 -20.03 -7.00
C LEU A 73 -15.12 -20.85 -5.84
N PRO A 74 -14.33 -21.66 -5.12
CA PRO A 74 -14.84 -22.52 -4.05
C PRO A 74 -15.43 -21.74 -2.88
N GLU A 75 -16.56 -22.21 -2.34
CA GLU A 75 -17.20 -21.69 -1.13
C GLU A 75 -16.74 -22.48 0.09
N ILE A 76 -15.51 -22.23 0.51
CA ILE A 76 -14.88 -22.81 1.71
C ILE A 76 -14.34 -21.69 2.59
N PRO A 77 -13.95 -21.95 3.85
CA PRO A 77 -13.17 -21.00 4.61
C PRO A 77 -11.91 -20.61 3.81
N LEU A 78 -11.61 -19.32 3.72
CA LEU A 78 -10.45 -18.80 2.99
C LEU A 78 -9.65 -17.87 3.91
N PRO A 79 -8.31 -17.81 3.80
CA PRO A 79 -7.44 -18.71 3.04
C PRO A 79 -7.48 -20.17 3.53
N ASN A 80 -7.21 -21.12 2.62
CA ASN A 80 -7.21 -22.55 2.93
C ASN A 80 -6.35 -23.35 1.94
N ASP A 81 -5.45 -24.19 2.46
CA ASP A 81 -4.52 -24.99 1.65
C ASP A 81 -5.20 -25.95 0.67
N LEU A 82 -6.49 -26.27 0.85
CA LEU A 82 -7.27 -27.05 -0.11
C LEU A 82 -7.57 -26.30 -1.41
N ALA A 83 -7.53 -24.96 -1.40
CA ALA A 83 -7.58 -24.11 -2.59
C ALA A 83 -6.19 -23.88 -3.21
N THR A 84 -5.23 -24.77 -2.92
CA THR A 84 -3.87 -24.76 -3.50
C THR A 84 -3.54 -26.09 -4.15
N ARG A 85 -2.57 -26.07 -5.06
CA ARG A 85 -1.94 -27.28 -5.62
C ARG A 85 -0.51 -27.39 -5.11
N LEU A 86 -0.04 -28.62 -4.91
CA LEU A 86 1.36 -28.88 -4.60
C LEU A 86 2.21 -28.71 -5.86
N ASP A 87 3.28 -27.94 -5.74
CA ASP A 87 4.22 -27.65 -6.81
C ASP A 87 5.65 -27.59 -6.21
N PRO A 88 6.47 -28.64 -6.38
CA PRO A 88 7.84 -28.66 -5.86
C PRO A 88 8.76 -27.58 -6.44
N THR A 89 8.35 -26.92 -7.53
CA THR A 89 9.09 -25.80 -8.14
C THR A 89 8.69 -24.44 -7.54
N ALA A 90 7.59 -24.39 -6.77
CA ALA A 90 7.20 -23.20 -6.06
C ALA A 90 8.17 -22.92 -4.90
N PRO A 91 8.87 -21.77 -4.92
CA PRO A 91 9.90 -21.50 -3.92
C PRO A 91 9.29 -21.28 -2.54
N GLY A 92 10.01 -21.72 -1.50
CA GLY A 92 9.64 -21.52 -0.08
C GLY A 92 8.57 -22.47 0.44
N THR A 93 7.41 -22.56 -0.24
CA THR A 93 6.21 -23.21 0.30
C THR A 93 5.86 -24.55 -0.37
N GLY A 94 6.37 -24.80 -1.58
CA GLY A 94 5.98 -25.97 -2.38
C GLY A 94 4.51 -25.96 -2.83
N ARG A 95 3.84 -24.81 -2.82
CA ARG A 95 2.42 -24.64 -3.16
C ARG A 95 2.21 -23.54 -4.19
N ARG A 96 1.13 -23.65 -4.97
CA ARG A 96 0.59 -22.55 -5.79
C ARG A 96 -0.91 -22.44 -5.57
N LEU A 97 -1.46 -21.23 -5.70
CA LEU A 97 -2.91 -21.06 -5.72
C LEU A 97 -3.55 -21.89 -6.84
N ASN A 98 -4.77 -22.37 -6.59
CA ASN A 98 -5.56 -23.13 -7.55
C ASN A 98 -6.86 -22.37 -7.84
N VAL A 99 -6.81 -21.49 -8.85
CA VAL A 99 -7.94 -20.64 -9.26
C VAL A 99 -8.30 -20.89 -10.72
N THR A 100 -9.58 -20.81 -11.08
CA THR A 100 -10.00 -20.92 -12.48
C THR A 100 -9.61 -19.66 -13.26
N ILE A 101 -9.07 -19.81 -14.46
CA ILE A 101 -8.75 -18.68 -15.34
C ILE A 101 -10.02 -18.15 -16.02
N ALA A 102 -11.14 -18.89 -16.01
CA ALA A 102 -12.37 -18.45 -16.68
C ALA A 102 -12.96 -17.19 -16.02
N ALA A 103 -13.02 -16.09 -16.78
CA ALA A 103 -13.55 -14.81 -16.36
C ALA A 103 -14.07 -14.01 -17.57
N PRO A 104 -15.04 -13.07 -17.39
CA PRO A 104 -15.61 -12.29 -18.49
C PRO A 104 -14.60 -11.40 -19.23
N THR A 105 -13.66 -10.77 -18.52
CA THR A 105 -12.69 -9.81 -19.09
C THR A 105 -11.28 -10.38 -19.22
N ARG A 106 -10.49 -9.87 -20.18
CA ARG A 106 -9.07 -10.14 -20.41
C ARG A 106 -8.28 -9.81 -19.15
N VAL A 107 -8.52 -8.63 -18.57
CA VAL A 107 -7.78 -8.22 -17.37
C VAL A 107 -8.00 -9.16 -16.19
N GLU A 108 -9.23 -9.63 -15.96
CA GLU A 108 -9.48 -10.58 -14.89
C GLU A 108 -8.82 -11.93 -15.19
N ARG A 109 -8.85 -12.40 -16.45
CA ARG A 109 -8.12 -13.61 -16.86
C ARG A 109 -6.61 -13.45 -16.62
N ASP A 110 -6.03 -12.28 -16.88
CA ASP A 110 -4.60 -12.00 -16.68
C ASP A 110 -4.23 -11.93 -15.18
N VAL A 111 -5.02 -11.24 -14.37
CA VAL A 111 -4.89 -11.25 -12.90
C VAL A 111 -4.91 -12.68 -12.38
N ARG A 112 -5.86 -13.51 -12.84
CA ARG A 112 -5.96 -14.92 -12.41
C ARG A 112 -4.81 -15.78 -12.93
N ARG A 113 -4.25 -15.51 -14.12
CA ARG A 113 -3.02 -16.17 -14.60
C ARG A 113 -1.82 -15.84 -13.73
N ARG A 114 -1.64 -14.56 -13.38
CA ARG A 114 -0.57 -14.12 -12.47
C ARG A 114 -0.77 -14.72 -11.07
N ALA A 115 -2.01 -14.81 -10.58
CA ALA A 115 -2.35 -15.44 -9.30
C ALA A 115 -1.94 -16.93 -9.22
N LEU A 116 -1.96 -17.68 -10.33
CA LEU A 116 -1.47 -19.08 -10.36
C LEU A 116 0.04 -19.21 -10.08
N LEU A 117 0.78 -18.09 -10.14
CA LEU A 117 2.19 -18.02 -9.75
C LEU A 117 2.37 -17.64 -8.27
N ASN A 118 1.32 -17.27 -7.53
CA ASN A 118 1.48 -17.03 -6.10
C ASN A 118 1.79 -18.33 -5.37
N ASN A 119 2.80 -18.28 -4.50
CA ASN A 119 3.27 -19.44 -3.75
C ASN A 119 2.57 -19.63 -2.40
N GLY A 120 1.44 -18.97 -2.15
CA GLY A 120 0.71 -19.09 -0.90
C GLY A 120 -0.35 -18.00 -0.77
N PHE A 121 -0.90 -17.85 0.44
CA PHE A 121 -1.90 -16.84 0.77
C PHE A 121 -1.31 -15.58 1.39
N GLY A 122 -2.08 -14.50 1.48
CA GLY A 122 -1.65 -13.25 2.11
C GLY A 122 -1.29 -13.44 3.59
N THR A 123 -0.31 -12.67 4.03
CA THR A 123 0.12 -12.49 5.41
C THR A 123 -0.75 -11.50 6.18
N TYR A 124 -1.46 -10.60 5.49
CA TYR A 124 -2.29 -9.55 6.08
C TYR A 124 -3.72 -9.53 5.50
N MET A 125 -4.01 -10.39 4.52
CA MET A 125 -5.36 -10.58 3.97
C MET A 125 -6.40 -10.99 5.03
N PRO A 126 -7.68 -10.64 4.86
CA PRO A 126 -8.77 -11.13 5.70
C PRO A 126 -8.93 -12.66 5.63
N ILE A 127 -9.40 -13.26 6.71
CA ILE A 127 -9.78 -14.67 6.80
C ILE A 127 -11.30 -14.74 6.92
N THR A 128 -11.95 -15.46 6.00
CA THR A 128 -13.41 -15.57 5.93
C THR A 128 -13.90 -16.99 6.18
N VAL A 129 -15.04 -17.12 6.87
CA VAL A 129 -15.74 -18.39 7.04
C VAL A 129 -17.25 -18.14 7.14
N SER A 130 -18.01 -18.74 6.21
CA SER A 130 -19.47 -18.66 6.17
C SER A 130 -20.13 -19.83 6.90
N PHE A 131 -21.36 -19.59 7.36
CA PHE A 131 -22.15 -20.56 8.11
C PHE A 131 -23.53 -20.74 7.49
N THR A 132 -24.12 -21.92 7.68
CA THR A 132 -25.47 -22.21 7.18
C THR A 132 -26.59 -21.48 7.94
N GLU A 133 -26.27 -20.90 9.10
CA GLU A 133 -27.20 -20.17 9.96
C GLU A 133 -26.46 -19.01 10.67
N PRO A 134 -27.15 -17.92 11.06
CA PRO A 134 -26.50 -16.76 11.65
C PRO A 134 -25.86 -17.00 13.02
N LEU A 135 -24.72 -16.33 13.25
CA LEU A 135 -24.00 -16.35 14.52
C LEU A 135 -24.60 -15.41 15.59
N SER A 136 -24.27 -15.68 16.86
CA SER A 136 -24.57 -14.75 17.96
C SER A 136 -23.52 -13.62 18.00
N ILE A 137 -23.88 -12.46 17.46
CA ILE A 137 -23.00 -11.29 17.43
C ILE A 137 -22.69 -10.77 18.84
N ASP A 138 -23.67 -10.74 19.75
CA ASP A 138 -23.45 -10.37 21.16
C ASP A 138 -22.39 -11.25 21.84
N ASN A 139 -22.35 -12.54 21.51
CA ASN A 139 -21.33 -13.45 22.05
C ASN A 139 -19.92 -13.09 21.53
N LEU A 140 -19.81 -12.77 20.25
CA LEU A 140 -18.54 -12.36 19.63
C LEU A 140 -18.05 -11.03 20.21
N VAL A 141 -18.90 -10.00 20.23
CA VAL A 141 -18.57 -8.67 20.78
C VAL A 141 -18.08 -8.78 22.23
N LYS A 142 -18.82 -9.53 23.06
CA LYS A 142 -18.47 -9.71 24.47
C LYS A 142 -17.08 -10.36 24.66
N ARG A 143 -16.70 -11.30 23.79
CA ARG A 143 -15.48 -12.10 23.95
C ARG A 143 -14.25 -11.47 23.30
N HIS A 144 -14.43 -10.83 22.15
CA HIS A 144 -13.33 -10.32 21.32
C HIS A 144 -13.21 -8.80 21.32
N THR A 145 -14.30 -8.06 21.49
CA THR A 145 -14.30 -6.58 21.37
C THR A 145 -14.26 -5.91 22.74
N ASP A 146 -15.13 -6.34 23.67
CA ASP A 146 -15.28 -5.74 25.01
C ASP A 146 -14.37 -6.39 26.07
N ASN A 147 -13.69 -7.47 25.71
CA ASN A 147 -12.87 -8.26 26.61
C ASN A 147 -11.39 -8.19 26.19
N VAL A 148 -10.52 -8.14 27.19
CA VAL A 148 -9.06 -8.09 27.02
C VAL A 148 -8.37 -9.41 27.37
N ASP A 149 -9.13 -10.41 27.84
CA ASP A 149 -8.63 -11.75 28.17
C ASP A 149 -8.70 -12.68 26.96
N PHE A 150 -7.56 -12.81 26.28
CA PHE A 150 -7.36 -13.70 25.13
C PHE A 150 -7.73 -15.18 25.38
N ALA A 151 -7.75 -15.62 26.65
CA ALA A 151 -8.15 -17.00 26.98
C ALA A 151 -9.66 -17.26 26.81
N ASP A 152 -10.48 -16.22 26.72
CA ASP A 152 -11.95 -16.32 26.55
C ASP A 152 -12.40 -16.19 25.08
N ASP A 153 -11.48 -15.96 24.16
CA ASP A 153 -11.76 -15.80 22.72
C ASP A 153 -12.44 -17.04 22.13
N ALA A 154 -13.28 -16.81 21.12
CA ALA A 154 -14.01 -17.87 20.42
C ALA A 154 -13.25 -18.45 19.22
N VAL A 155 -12.30 -17.72 18.66
CA VAL A 155 -11.57 -18.03 17.43
C VAL A 155 -10.10 -17.69 17.60
N TYR A 156 -9.22 -18.56 17.12
CA TYR A 156 -7.78 -18.38 17.20
C TYR A 156 -7.12 -18.61 15.85
N VAL A 157 -6.07 -17.84 15.55
CA VAL A 157 -5.14 -18.10 14.44
C VAL A 157 -3.75 -18.31 15.06
N VAL A 158 -3.08 -19.40 14.69
CA VAL A 158 -1.92 -19.89 15.44
C VAL A 158 -0.89 -20.49 14.50
N ASP A 159 0.38 -20.16 14.70
CA ASP A 159 1.47 -20.75 13.95
C ASP A 159 1.66 -22.22 14.37
N ILE A 160 1.57 -23.14 13.40
CA ILE A 160 1.75 -24.58 13.62
C ILE A 160 3.01 -25.13 12.94
N THR A 161 3.85 -24.26 12.39
CA THR A 161 5.10 -24.63 11.73
C THR A 161 6.18 -24.86 12.78
N ARG A 162 6.54 -26.12 13.06
CA ARG A 162 7.50 -26.47 14.13
C ARG A 162 8.87 -25.78 14.03
N SER A 163 9.31 -25.43 12.81
CA SER A 163 10.57 -24.72 12.58
C SER A 163 10.45 -23.20 12.73
N SER A 164 9.24 -22.67 12.87
CA SER A 164 9.02 -21.23 13.05
C SER A 164 9.48 -20.77 14.44
N PRO A 165 10.11 -19.59 14.55
CA PRO A 165 10.41 -18.98 15.86
C PRO A 165 9.14 -18.60 16.63
N ASP A 166 8.00 -18.49 15.95
CA ASP A 166 6.71 -18.14 16.52
C ASP A 166 5.78 -19.36 16.70
N PHE A 167 6.31 -20.58 16.58
CA PHE A 167 5.55 -21.82 16.77
C PHE A 167 4.71 -21.82 18.05
N GLY A 168 3.39 -21.96 17.89
CA GLY A 168 2.40 -21.98 18.96
C GLY A 168 2.03 -20.61 19.54
N LYS A 169 2.54 -19.50 18.98
CA LYS A 169 2.09 -18.15 19.35
C LYS A 169 0.78 -17.83 18.62
N PRO A 170 -0.23 -17.30 19.34
CA PRO A 170 -1.45 -16.85 18.71
C PRO A 170 -1.28 -15.48 18.06
N VAL A 171 -2.13 -15.20 17.06
CA VAL A 171 -2.17 -13.96 16.31
C VAL A 171 -3.28 -13.06 16.87
N PRO A 172 -3.03 -11.75 17.10
CA PRO A 172 -4.07 -10.81 17.50
C PRO A 172 -5.01 -10.54 16.32
N LEU A 173 -6.31 -10.65 16.56
CA LEU A 173 -7.35 -10.48 15.54
C LEU A 173 -8.22 -9.27 15.86
N ASP A 174 -8.65 -8.54 14.83
CA ASP A 174 -9.64 -7.48 14.96
C ASP A 174 -11.05 -8.04 14.71
N PHE A 175 -11.92 -7.88 15.72
CA PHE A 175 -13.37 -8.13 15.65
C PHE A 175 -14.13 -6.82 15.83
N GLY A 176 -13.84 -5.83 14.98
CA GLY A 176 -14.45 -4.50 15.07
C GLY A 176 -13.97 -3.69 16.27
N ALA A 177 -12.75 -3.95 16.75
CA ALA A 177 -12.17 -3.15 17.82
C ALA A 177 -11.75 -1.75 17.31
N GLY A 178 -11.62 -1.57 15.99
CA GLY A 178 -11.31 -0.30 15.33
C GLY A 178 -9.92 -0.23 14.72
N ASN A 179 -9.18 -1.35 14.62
CA ASN A 179 -7.87 -1.36 13.95
C ASN A 179 -8.01 -1.11 12.44
N PHE A 180 -9.16 -1.49 11.87
CA PHE A 180 -9.51 -1.33 10.46
C PHE A 180 -10.83 -0.56 10.32
N PRO A 181 -10.84 0.76 10.58
CA PRO A 181 -12.05 1.55 10.36
C PRO A 181 -12.41 1.48 8.87
N LEU A 182 -13.71 1.48 8.56
CA LEU A 182 -14.22 1.50 7.18
C LEU A 182 -15.13 2.71 6.90
N ILE A 183 -15.30 3.59 7.88
CA ILE A 183 -16.11 4.81 7.73
C ILE A 183 -15.41 5.76 6.77
N LEU A 184 -16.14 6.16 5.73
CA LEU A 184 -15.62 7.03 4.69
C LEU A 184 -15.51 8.48 5.19
N PRO A 185 -14.44 9.20 4.83
CA PRO A 185 -14.32 10.63 5.12
C PRO A 185 -15.34 11.47 4.35
N THR A 186 -15.63 11.10 3.11
CA THR A 186 -16.61 11.71 2.20
C THR A 186 -17.41 10.61 1.48
N PHE A 187 -18.68 10.86 1.15
CA PHE A 187 -19.62 9.79 0.76
C PHE A 187 -19.84 9.63 -0.75
N ASP A 188 -19.63 10.71 -1.51
CA ASP A 188 -20.13 10.90 -2.89
C ASP A 188 -19.02 11.08 -3.95
N ARG A 189 -17.80 10.58 -3.69
CA ARG A 189 -16.65 10.78 -4.57
C ARG A 189 -16.52 9.82 -5.75
N TYR A 190 -17.13 8.64 -5.69
CA TYR A 190 -16.75 7.53 -6.58
C TYR A 190 -17.28 7.66 -8.02
N PHE A 191 -18.56 7.95 -8.23
CA PHE A 191 -19.16 8.06 -9.58
C PHE A 191 -20.54 8.73 -9.55
N GLU A 192 -20.99 9.23 -10.70
CA GLU A 192 -22.32 9.80 -10.89
C GLU A 192 -23.43 8.76 -10.72
N ASN A 193 -24.58 9.23 -10.22
CA ASN A 193 -25.76 8.40 -9.96
C ASN A 193 -25.45 7.19 -9.07
N ASP A 194 -24.52 7.33 -8.12
CA ASP A 194 -24.29 6.31 -7.10
C ASP A 194 -25.53 6.19 -6.19
N PRO A 195 -26.24 5.04 -6.19
CA PRO A 195 -27.42 4.83 -5.35
C PRO A 195 -27.07 4.87 -3.85
N ARG A 196 -25.79 4.75 -3.49
CA ARG A 196 -25.29 4.79 -2.12
C ARG A 196 -24.44 6.04 -1.84
N ALA A 197 -24.60 7.12 -2.61
CA ALA A 197 -23.84 8.38 -2.46
C ALA A 197 -23.96 9.05 -1.07
N ALA A 198 -25.02 8.75 -0.31
CA ALA A 198 -25.23 9.28 1.04
C ALA A 198 -24.70 8.37 2.16
N THR A 199 -24.20 7.18 1.82
CA THR A 199 -23.81 6.15 2.79
C THR A 199 -22.37 6.33 3.27
N SER A 200 -22.12 5.90 4.51
CA SER A 200 -20.83 6.03 5.18
C SER A 200 -19.82 4.93 4.84
N ASN A 201 -20.16 3.98 3.95
CA ASN A 201 -19.36 2.79 3.68
C ASN A 201 -19.32 2.38 2.20
N LEU A 202 -18.16 1.93 1.73
CA LEU A 202 -17.98 1.42 0.36
C LEU A 202 -18.22 -0.09 0.23
N LEU A 203 -17.93 -0.85 1.30
CA LEU A 203 -17.83 -2.29 1.26
C LEU A 203 -19.12 -2.99 1.64
N PHE A 204 -19.77 -2.58 2.72
CA PHE A 204 -20.97 -3.19 3.30
C PHE A 204 -22.19 -2.33 3.05
N GLU A 205 -23.33 -3.00 2.91
CA GLU A 205 -24.60 -2.33 2.78
C GLU A 205 -25.08 -1.73 4.10
N THR A 206 -25.64 -0.53 4.04
CA THR A 206 -26.10 0.26 5.19
C THR A 206 -27.53 0.79 5.04
N GLU A 207 -28.11 0.68 3.85
CA GLU A 207 -29.51 1.02 3.58
C GLU A 207 -30.42 -0.20 3.82
N ASP A 208 -31.68 0.08 4.18
CA ASP A 208 -32.71 -0.94 4.40
C ASP A 208 -33.71 -0.89 3.25
N GLU A 209 -33.69 -1.92 2.41
CA GLU A 209 -34.58 -2.03 1.26
C GLU A 209 -35.90 -2.74 1.61
N ASP A 210 -35.98 -3.45 2.74
CA ASP A 210 -37.21 -4.11 3.21
C ASP A 210 -38.14 -3.09 3.89
N VAL A 211 -38.53 -2.05 3.14
CA VAL A 211 -39.32 -0.92 3.63
C VAL A 211 -40.68 -1.35 4.20
N ASN A 212 -41.16 -2.54 3.84
CA ASN A 212 -42.42 -3.09 4.31
C ASN A 212 -42.26 -4.21 5.37
N GLY A 213 -41.04 -4.67 5.63
CA GLY A 213 -40.68 -5.62 6.68
C GLY A 213 -41.17 -7.05 6.45
N ASN A 214 -41.33 -7.47 5.20
CA ASN A 214 -41.83 -8.80 4.86
C ASN A 214 -40.73 -9.81 4.51
N GLY A 215 -39.47 -9.36 4.40
CA GLY A 215 -38.30 -10.16 4.09
C GLY A 215 -38.26 -10.70 2.66
N ARG A 216 -38.88 -10.01 1.70
CA ARG A 216 -38.88 -10.35 0.27
C ARG A 216 -38.63 -9.08 -0.55
N LEU A 217 -37.82 -9.22 -1.60
CA LEU A 217 -37.61 -8.15 -2.56
C LEU A 217 -38.88 -7.90 -3.37
N ASP A 218 -39.62 -6.84 -3.05
CA ASP A 218 -40.79 -6.39 -3.79
C ASP A 218 -40.42 -5.37 -4.90
N PRO A 219 -41.25 -5.21 -5.94
CA PRO A 219 -40.96 -4.25 -7.01
C PRO A 219 -40.75 -2.81 -6.49
N GLY A 220 -39.58 -2.25 -6.76
CA GLY A 220 -39.18 -0.90 -6.34
C GLY A 220 -38.42 -0.84 -5.00
N GLU A 221 -38.18 -1.98 -4.35
CA GLU A 221 -37.31 -2.07 -3.16
C GLU A 221 -35.83 -2.23 -3.51
N ASP A 222 -35.53 -2.87 -4.64
CA ASP A 222 -34.17 -2.98 -5.19
C ASP A 222 -33.68 -1.61 -5.70
N THR A 223 -33.05 -0.82 -4.83
CA THR A 223 -32.70 0.58 -5.11
C THR A 223 -31.33 0.75 -5.76
N ASP A 224 -30.47 -0.26 -5.71
CA ASP A 224 -29.19 -0.29 -6.43
C ASP A 224 -29.14 -1.28 -7.62
N HIS A 225 -30.26 -1.97 -7.85
CA HIS A 225 -30.51 -2.92 -8.94
C HIS A 225 -29.58 -4.14 -8.92
N ASP A 226 -29.12 -4.58 -7.75
CA ASP A 226 -28.26 -5.75 -7.63
C ASP A 226 -29.04 -7.09 -7.58
N GLY A 227 -30.37 -7.01 -7.44
CA GLY A 227 -31.28 -8.16 -7.41
C GLY A 227 -31.38 -8.86 -6.06
N LEU A 228 -30.81 -8.27 -5.00
CA LEU A 228 -30.87 -8.75 -3.62
C LEU A 228 -31.77 -7.83 -2.78
N LEU A 229 -32.30 -8.37 -1.68
CA LEU A 229 -32.96 -7.55 -0.66
C LEU A 229 -31.93 -7.15 0.37
N ASP A 230 -31.55 -5.88 0.36
CA ASP A 230 -30.53 -5.37 1.25
C ASP A 230 -31.05 -5.02 2.64
N LEU A 231 -30.26 -5.41 3.64
CA LEU A 231 -30.46 -5.04 5.04
C LEU A 231 -29.17 -4.42 5.58
N PRO A 232 -29.26 -3.38 6.44
CA PRO A 232 -28.08 -2.74 6.99
C PRO A 232 -27.19 -3.71 7.76
N ASN A 233 -25.89 -3.71 7.44
CA ASN A 233 -24.89 -4.55 8.11
C ASN A 233 -24.44 -3.95 9.45
N VAL A 234 -25.39 -3.70 10.34
CA VAL A 234 -25.20 -3.10 11.66
C VAL A 234 -25.63 -4.03 12.79
N HIS A 235 -25.09 -3.83 13.99
CA HIS A 235 -25.54 -4.50 15.22
C HIS A 235 -25.55 -3.56 16.44
N PRO A 236 -26.67 -3.45 17.19
CA PRO A 236 -27.93 -4.18 17.01
C PRO A 236 -28.68 -3.78 15.73
N ASP A 237 -29.69 -4.57 15.34
CA ASP A 237 -30.57 -4.23 14.22
C ASP A 237 -31.18 -2.83 14.39
N GLY A 238 -31.17 -2.02 13.33
CA GLY A 238 -31.56 -0.60 13.39
C GLY A 238 -30.54 0.33 14.06
N GLY A 239 -29.31 -0.16 14.30
CA GLY A 239 -28.18 0.62 14.79
C GLY A 239 -27.71 1.70 13.82
N ASP A 240 -26.85 2.58 14.31
CA ASP A 240 -26.29 3.67 13.52
C ASP A 240 -25.18 3.15 12.59
N PRO A 241 -25.23 3.38 11.27
CA PRO A 241 -24.26 2.80 10.31
C PRO A 241 -22.84 3.38 10.43
N VAL A 242 -22.62 4.37 11.29
CA VAL A 242 -21.29 4.87 11.66
C VAL A 242 -20.82 4.24 12.96
N ASP A 243 -21.66 4.18 13.99
CA ASP A 243 -21.28 3.66 15.32
C ASP A 243 -21.32 2.12 15.42
N ASP A 244 -22.20 1.49 14.65
CA ASP A 244 -22.68 0.12 14.86
C ASP A 244 -22.40 -0.80 13.66
N LEU A 245 -21.59 -0.34 12.70
CA LEU A 245 -21.20 -1.10 11.53
C LEU A 245 -20.47 -2.39 11.92
N LEU A 246 -20.95 -3.53 11.41
CA LEU A 246 -20.28 -4.81 11.54
C LEU A 246 -19.17 -4.92 10.49
N VAL A 247 -17.92 -4.78 10.94
CA VAL A 247 -16.75 -4.94 10.05
C VAL A 247 -16.17 -6.37 10.08
N PHE A 248 -16.59 -7.19 11.06
CA PHE A 248 -16.10 -8.55 11.28
C PHE A 248 -17.15 -9.63 10.99
N TYR A 249 -18.36 -9.25 10.60
CA TYR A 249 -19.43 -10.18 10.23
C TYR A 249 -20.30 -9.56 9.13
N GLU A 250 -20.59 -10.36 8.11
CA GLU A 250 -21.47 -10.00 7.00
C GLU A 250 -22.78 -10.76 7.13
N LYS A 251 -23.88 -10.02 7.38
CA LYS A 251 -25.22 -10.59 7.56
C LYS A 251 -25.79 -11.19 6.28
N GLN A 252 -25.46 -10.60 5.11
CA GLN A 252 -25.99 -11.00 3.81
C GLN A 252 -25.61 -12.44 3.43
N THR A 253 -24.43 -12.91 3.86
CA THR A 253 -23.92 -14.27 3.56
C THR A 253 -23.60 -15.10 4.80
N ASP A 254 -23.97 -14.62 5.98
CA ASP A 254 -23.61 -15.22 7.27
C ASP A 254 -22.11 -15.56 7.40
N THR A 255 -21.27 -14.59 6.98
CA THR A 255 -19.82 -14.76 6.90
C THR A 255 -19.11 -14.04 8.03
N LEU A 256 -18.33 -14.77 8.81
CA LEU A 256 -17.37 -14.20 9.75
C LEU A 256 -16.10 -13.77 9.01
N ILE A 257 -15.61 -12.56 9.30
CA ILE A 257 -14.43 -11.95 8.69
C ILE A 257 -13.45 -11.63 9.82
N LEU A 258 -12.29 -12.27 9.80
CA LEU A 258 -11.21 -12.09 10.78
C LEU A 258 -10.07 -11.32 10.13
N ARG A 259 -9.48 -10.38 10.85
CA ARG A 259 -8.34 -9.60 10.35
C ARG A 259 -7.14 -9.68 11.28
N PRO A 260 -5.98 -10.18 10.83
CA PRO A 260 -4.74 -10.09 11.60
C PRO A 260 -4.40 -8.62 11.88
N VAL A 261 -4.15 -8.24 13.14
CA VAL A 261 -3.74 -6.86 13.50
C VAL A 261 -2.28 -6.57 13.15
N VAL A 262 -1.49 -7.62 12.95
CA VAL A 262 -0.10 -7.60 12.48
C VAL A 262 0.07 -8.66 11.39
N PRO A 263 1.00 -8.48 10.45
CA PRO A 263 1.23 -9.47 9.39
C PRO A 263 1.67 -10.80 10.00
N LEU A 264 1.13 -11.87 9.44
CA LEU A 264 1.60 -13.22 9.68
C LEU A 264 3.02 -13.39 9.12
N ARG A 265 3.79 -14.34 9.65
CA ARG A 265 5.08 -14.70 9.06
C ARG A 265 4.86 -15.23 7.65
N GLN A 266 5.66 -14.76 6.70
CA GLN A 266 5.69 -15.31 5.34
C GLN A 266 6.18 -16.78 5.32
N GLU A 267 5.83 -17.52 4.27
CA GLU A 267 6.23 -18.93 4.06
C GLU A 267 5.95 -19.87 5.26
N THR A 268 4.88 -19.60 6.01
CA THR A 268 4.56 -20.27 7.28
C THR A 268 3.12 -20.82 7.25
N THR A 269 2.93 -22.03 7.78
CA THR A 269 1.61 -22.65 7.90
C THR A 269 0.96 -22.29 9.23
N TYR A 270 -0.27 -21.78 9.15
CA TYR A 270 -1.13 -21.41 10.28
C TYR A 270 -2.34 -22.35 10.37
N ALA A 271 -2.81 -22.58 11.60
CA ALA A 271 -4.12 -23.15 11.86
C ALA A 271 -5.10 -22.04 12.24
N VAL A 272 -6.29 -22.06 11.65
CA VAL A 272 -7.46 -21.34 12.18
C VAL A 272 -8.27 -22.33 13.01
N VAL A 273 -8.63 -21.93 14.24
CA VAL A 273 -9.31 -22.78 15.22
C VAL A 273 -10.59 -22.10 15.67
N LEU A 274 -11.72 -22.67 15.27
CA LEU A 274 -13.04 -22.32 15.81
C LEU A 274 -13.29 -23.16 17.06
N THR A 275 -13.54 -22.51 18.18
CA THR A 275 -13.87 -23.21 19.43
C THR A 275 -15.39 -23.41 19.58
N LYS A 276 -15.78 -24.29 20.51
CA LYS A 276 -17.18 -24.47 20.91
C LYS A 276 -17.79 -23.25 21.62
N ARG A 277 -17.00 -22.19 21.87
CA ARG A 277 -17.50 -20.91 22.39
C ARG A 277 -18.12 -20.05 21.29
N LEU A 278 -17.76 -20.29 20.03
CA LEU A 278 -18.44 -19.70 18.88
C LEU A 278 -19.81 -20.34 18.75
N ILE A 279 -20.86 -19.55 18.98
CA ILE A 279 -22.23 -20.03 19.02
C ILE A 279 -23.13 -19.31 18.03
N ASP A 280 -24.18 -20.01 17.60
CA ASP A 280 -25.26 -19.46 16.78
C ASP A 280 -26.28 -18.66 17.62
N LYS A 281 -27.26 -18.02 16.95
CA LYS A 281 -28.37 -17.32 17.62
C LYS A 281 -29.21 -18.22 18.55
N LYS A 282 -29.14 -19.55 18.39
CA LYS A 282 -29.84 -20.55 19.22
C LYS A 282 -28.98 -21.01 20.41
N SER A 283 -27.83 -20.35 20.65
CA SER A 283 -26.86 -20.67 21.70
C SER A 283 -26.21 -22.05 21.58
N LYS A 284 -26.14 -22.60 20.35
CA LYS A 284 -25.45 -23.85 20.06
C LYS A 284 -24.07 -23.58 19.50
N ALA A 285 -23.09 -24.39 19.90
CA ALA A 285 -21.74 -24.33 19.33
C ALA A 285 -21.77 -24.65 17.84
N VAL A 286 -21.00 -23.91 17.04
CA VAL A 286 -20.87 -24.18 15.60
C VAL A 286 -20.41 -25.62 15.33
N ALA A 287 -20.80 -26.14 14.17
CA ALA A 287 -20.55 -27.54 13.79
C ALA A 287 -19.60 -27.64 12.58
N SER A 288 -18.76 -28.68 12.60
CA SER A 288 -17.95 -29.09 11.46
C SER A 288 -18.85 -29.61 10.32
N PRO A 289 -18.47 -29.39 9.04
CA PRO A 289 -19.16 -30.02 7.91
C PRO A 289 -18.79 -31.51 7.76
N PHE A 290 -17.81 -32.00 8.54
CA PHE A 290 -17.33 -33.37 8.51
C PHE A 290 -17.62 -34.10 9.84
N PRO A 291 -17.53 -35.45 9.86
CA PRO A 291 -17.57 -36.23 11.11
C PRO A 291 -16.43 -35.92 12.10
N TYR A 292 -15.40 -35.20 11.64
CA TYR A 292 -14.23 -34.80 12.40
C TYR A 292 -14.11 -33.28 12.43
N ILE A 293 -13.28 -32.73 13.31
CA ILE A 293 -13.08 -31.28 13.42
C ILE A 293 -12.34 -30.64 12.23
N ASN A 294 -11.95 -31.40 11.21
CA ASN A 294 -11.19 -30.91 10.06
C ASN A 294 -11.41 -31.79 8.82
N HIS A 295 -11.03 -31.29 7.64
CA HIS A 295 -10.99 -32.08 6.41
C HIS A 295 -9.81 -33.06 6.42
N LEU A 296 -10.01 -34.29 5.94
CA LEU A 296 -9.04 -35.38 6.06
C LEU A 296 -7.70 -35.11 5.35
N GLN A 297 -7.70 -34.35 4.24
CA GLN A 297 -6.46 -33.99 3.54
C GLN A 297 -5.56 -33.02 4.33
N GLN A 298 -6.08 -32.38 5.38
CA GLN A 298 -5.31 -31.46 6.24
C GLN A 298 -4.84 -32.12 7.55
N ASN A 299 -5.09 -33.43 7.74
CA ASN A 299 -4.69 -34.15 8.94
C ASN A 299 -3.19 -34.02 9.26
N GLU A 300 -2.34 -34.20 8.24
CA GLU A 300 -0.88 -34.15 8.43
C GLU A 300 -0.43 -32.74 8.83
N ALA A 301 -0.95 -31.71 8.17
CA ALA A 301 -0.62 -30.32 8.48
C ALA A 301 -1.10 -29.89 9.88
N LEU A 302 -2.24 -30.42 10.36
CA LEU A 302 -2.80 -30.14 11.69
C LEU A 302 -2.24 -31.02 12.82
N GLU A 303 -1.38 -31.99 12.53
CA GLU A 303 -0.76 -32.86 13.56
C GLU A 303 -0.07 -32.10 14.71
N PRO A 304 0.56 -30.92 14.51
CA PRO A 304 1.13 -30.13 15.60
C PRO A 304 0.08 -29.42 16.49
N LEU A 305 -1.18 -29.29 16.05
CA LEU A 305 -2.18 -28.48 16.76
C LEU A 305 -2.43 -28.93 18.22
N PRO A 306 -2.56 -30.23 18.57
CA PRO A 306 -2.72 -30.64 19.95
C PRO A 306 -1.55 -30.21 20.85
N GLU A 307 -0.32 -30.29 20.33
CA GLU A 307 0.88 -29.83 21.04
C GLU A 307 0.84 -28.30 21.29
N VAL A 308 0.40 -27.55 20.29
CA VAL A 308 0.24 -26.09 20.37
C VAL A 308 -0.83 -25.70 21.40
N LEU A 309 -1.99 -26.37 21.37
CA LEU A 309 -3.08 -26.12 22.32
C LEU A 309 -2.66 -26.45 23.76
N ASP A 310 -1.99 -27.59 23.98
CA ASP A 310 -1.54 -28.01 25.31
C ASP A 310 -0.45 -27.11 25.91
N LYS A 311 0.45 -26.58 25.07
CA LYS A 311 1.46 -25.60 25.49
C LYS A 311 0.90 -24.19 25.64
N GLY A 312 -0.22 -23.92 24.97
CA GLY A 312 -0.90 -22.64 24.98
C GLY A 312 -1.38 -22.24 26.38
N LYS A 313 -1.11 -21.00 26.79
CA LYS A 313 -1.64 -20.43 28.04
C LYS A 313 -3.09 -19.92 27.93
N TRP A 314 -3.79 -20.22 26.84
CA TRP A 314 -5.09 -19.66 26.46
C TRP A 314 -6.27 -20.56 26.86
N GLY A 315 -6.00 -21.69 27.53
CA GLY A 315 -7.05 -22.50 28.18
C GLY A 315 -7.97 -23.26 27.22
N VAL A 316 -7.56 -23.43 25.96
CA VAL A 316 -8.27 -24.22 24.94
C VAL A 316 -7.62 -25.58 24.78
N LYS A 317 -8.41 -26.66 24.85
CA LYS A 317 -7.96 -28.02 24.56
C LYS A 317 -8.50 -28.51 23.23
N LEU A 318 -7.93 -29.58 22.69
CA LEU A 318 -8.42 -30.20 21.46
C LEU A 318 -9.92 -30.57 21.54
N ALA A 319 -10.40 -30.96 22.72
CA ALA A 319 -11.81 -31.28 22.94
C ALA A 319 -12.75 -30.05 22.88
N ASP A 320 -12.20 -28.83 22.96
CA ASP A 320 -12.93 -27.57 22.88
C ASP A 320 -13.01 -27.04 21.44
N VAL A 321 -12.31 -27.67 20.49
CA VAL A 321 -12.34 -27.30 19.07
C VAL A 321 -13.64 -27.79 18.43
N ALA A 322 -14.29 -26.90 17.69
CA ALA A 322 -15.47 -27.19 16.87
C ALA A 322 -15.06 -27.49 15.41
N PHE A 323 -14.16 -26.68 14.85
CA PHE A 323 -13.62 -26.87 13.51
C PHE A 323 -12.23 -26.22 13.39
N ALA A 324 -11.35 -26.79 12.58
CA ALA A 324 -10.03 -26.24 12.29
C ALA A 324 -9.58 -26.55 10.85
N TRP A 325 -8.83 -25.63 10.26
CA TRP A 325 -8.20 -25.80 8.94
C TRP A 325 -6.84 -25.10 8.90
N THR A 326 -6.06 -25.37 7.84
CA THR A 326 -4.75 -24.74 7.62
C THR A 326 -4.71 -23.89 6.38
N PHE A 327 -3.82 -22.90 6.41
CA PHE A 327 -3.36 -22.20 5.23
C PHE A 327 -1.87 -21.85 5.37
N THR A 328 -1.20 -21.74 4.24
CA THR A 328 0.23 -21.38 4.18
C THR A 328 0.39 -20.01 3.54
N THR A 329 1.12 -19.12 4.20
CA THR A 329 1.39 -17.76 3.71
C THR A 329 2.42 -17.75 2.57
N GLN A 330 2.28 -16.80 1.64
CA GLN A 330 3.18 -16.58 0.52
C GLN A 330 4.51 -15.99 0.98
N SER A 331 5.47 -15.91 0.07
CA SER A 331 6.65 -15.06 0.26
C SER A 331 6.33 -13.61 -0.07
N VAL A 332 6.75 -12.69 0.79
CA VAL A 332 6.45 -11.25 0.63
C VAL A 332 7.73 -10.49 0.27
N THR A 333 8.80 -10.66 1.04
CA THR A 333 10.04 -9.86 0.89
C THR A 333 11.15 -10.57 0.12
N ARG A 334 11.08 -11.91 0.01
CA ARG A 334 12.16 -12.78 -0.52
C ARG A 334 12.68 -12.39 -1.90
N ASP A 335 11.81 -11.86 -2.74
CA ASP A 335 12.19 -11.46 -4.08
C ASP A 335 13.07 -10.20 -4.06
N LEU A 336 12.72 -9.18 -3.28
CA LEU A 336 13.55 -7.98 -3.13
C LEU A 336 14.86 -8.30 -2.40
N GLU A 337 14.84 -9.19 -1.41
CA GLU A 337 16.07 -9.71 -0.76
C GLU A 337 17.00 -10.35 -1.81
N ALA A 338 16.48 -11.21 -2.67
CA ALA A 338 17.27 -11.90 -3.70
C ALA A 338 17.78 -10.94 -4.79
N LEU A 339 16.96 -9.97 -5.22
CA LEU A 339 17.38 -8.95 -6.18
C LEU A 339 18.48 -8.06 -5.59
N ARG A 340 18.34 -7.64 -4.34
CA ARG A 340 19.35 -6.89 -3.61
C ARG A 340 20.67 -7.67 -3.56
N GLU A 341 20.64 -8.94 -3.17
CA GLU A 341 21.83 -9.80 -3.20
C GLU A 341 22.44 -9.92 -4.60
N GLY A 342 21.59 -10.02 -5.63
CA GLY A 342 22.01 -10.04 -7.02
C GLY A 342 22.80 -8.80 -7.43
N LEU A 343 22.37 -7.61 -6.99
CA LEU A 343 23.10 -6.36 -7.22
C LEU A 343 24.48 -6.39 -6.57
N TYR A 344 24.65 -7.06 -5.44
CA TYR A 344 25.96 -7.27 -4.80
C TYR A 344 26.71 -8.52 -5.31
N GLY A 345 26.24 -9.15 -6.38
CA GLY A 345 26.93 -10.26 -7.04
C GLY A 345 26.71 -11.62 -6.39
N ARG A 346 25.71 -11.75 -5.52
CA ARG A 346 25.41 -12.95 -4.73
C ARG A 346 24.08 -13.58 -5.13
N GLY A 347 23.88 -14.84 -4.73
CA GLY A 347 22.64 -15.57 -4.96
C GLY A 347 22.30 -15.84 -6.42
N PRO A 348 21.06 -16.27 -6.72
CA PRO A 348 20.60 -16.64 -8.06
C PRO A 348 20.71 -15.51 -9.09
N PHE A 349 20.61 -14.25 -8.64
CA PHE A 349 20.67 -13.07 -9.48
C PHE A 349 22.03 -12.37 -9.49
N GLY A 350 23.12 -13.04 -9.04
CA GLY A 350 24.46 -12.42 -8.95
C GLY A 350 25.01 -11.87 -10.27
N TRP A 351 24.43 -12.24 -11.41
CA TRP A 351 24.74 -11.66 -12.71
C TRP A 351 24.30 -10.19 -12.86
N LEU A 352 23.36 -9.71 -12.04
CA LEU A 352 22.91 -8.30 -12.04
C LEU A 352 24.06 -7.34 -11.74
N ALA A 353 24.95 -7.70 -10.81
CA ALA A 353 26.10 -6.87 -10.44
C ALA A 353 26.99 -6.49 -11.63
N GLY A 354 27.19 -7.43 -12.56
CA GLY A 354 27.98 -7.22 -13.78
C GLY A 354 27.20 -6.54 -14.90
N LYS A 355 25.87 -6.75 -14.98
CA LYS A 355 25.01 -6.10 -15.98
C LYS A 355 24.75 -4.62 -15.64
N PHE A 356 24.65 -4.30 -14.36
CA PHE A 356 24.38 -2.95 -13.84
C PHE A 356 25.51 -2.52 -12.88
N PRO A 357 26.69 -2.16 -13.41
CA PRO A 357 27.81 -1.70 -12.58
C PRO A 357 27.56 -0.31 -12.00
N VAL A 358 28.31 0.04 -10.95
CA VAL A 358 28.17 1.30 -10.19
C VAL A 358 28.79 2.51 -10.87
N ASP A 359 29.58 2.32 -11.94
CA ASP A 359 30.29 3.37 -12.67
C ASP A 359 29.44 4.02 -13.79
N ARG A 360 28.18 3.59 -13.95
CA ARG A 360 27.23 4.12 -14.94
C ARG A 360 26.49 5.33 -14.40
N ILE A 361 27.23 6.41 -14.20
CA ILE A 361 26.74 7.71 -13.74
C ILE A 361 27.07 8.81 -14.75
N LYS A 362 26.16 9.77 -14.90
CA LYS A 362 26.35 11.00 -15.68
C LYS A 362 25.96 12.19 -14.80
N LEU A 363 26.84 13.16 -14.66
CA LEU A 363 26.51 14.41 -13.96
C LEU A 363 26.13 15.50 -14.96
N HIS A 364 25.15 16.33 -14.60
CA HIS A 364 24.82 17.53 -15.38
C HIS A 364 25.88 18.60 -15.15
N LYS A 365 26.37 19.20 -16.24
CA LYS A 365 27.23 20.38 -16.16
C LYS A 365 26.36 21.59 -15.89
N ILE A 366 26.25 21.99 -14.62
CA ILE A 366 25.33 23.06 -14.24
C ILE A 366 25.89 24.42 -14.65
N ARG A 367 27.20 24.65 -14.48
CA ARG A 367 27.85 25.93 -14.78
C ARG A 367 28.15 26.13 -16.28
N GLY A 368 28.20 27.40 -16.69
CA GLY A 368 28.60 27.80 -18.04
C GLY A 368 30.06 27.44 -18.40
N PRO A 369 30.44 27.57 -19.68
CA PRO A 369 31.77 27.19 -20.17
C PRO A 369 32.92 27.87 -19.39
N GLY A 370 33.69 27.06 -18.65
CA GLY A 370 34.86 27.52 -17.89
C GLY A 370 34.61 27.81 -16.40
N GLY A 371 33.37 27.68 -15.92
CA GLY A 371 33.05 27.73 -14.49
C GLY A 371 33.50 26.45 -13.77
N GLN A 372 34.17 26.60 -12.62
CA GLN A 372 34.60 25.49 -11.76
C GLN A 372 34.02 25.61 -10.34
N PRO A 373 33.61 24.50 -9.69
CA PRO A 373 33.51 23.14 -10.24
C PRO A 373 32.37 23.05 -11.27
N ALA A 374 32.57 22.32 -12.37
CA ALA A 374 31.62 22.32 -13.49
C ALA A 374 30.24 21.70 -13.17
N PHE A 375 30.19 20.81 -12.17
CA PHE A 375 29.00 20.00 -11.83
C PHE A 375 28.28 20.44 -10.56
N ALA A 376 28.80 21.47 -9.88
CA ALA A 376 28.28 21.95 -8.60
C ALA A 376 27.62 23.33 -8.77
N VAL A 377 26.47 23.53 -8.12
CA VAL A 377 25.83 24.84 -7.98
C VAL A 377 25.87 25.27 -6.52
N ASP A 378 26.44 26.45 -6.25
CA ASP A 378 26.44 27.01 -4.91
C ASP A 378 25.04 27.41 -4.46
N PHE A 379 24.81 27.42 -3.16
CA PHE A 379 23.50 27.71 -2.61
C PHE A 379 22.93 29.08 -3.05
N GLN A 380 23.74 30.14 -3.13
CA GLN A 380 23.21 31.46 -3.47
C GLN A 380 22.64 31.47 -4.89
N SER A 381 23.38 30.90 -5.85
CA SER A 381 22.93 30.75 -7.22
C SER A 381 21.68 29.86 -7.34
N LEU A 382 21.62 28.76 -6.57
CA LEU A 382 20.45 27.87 -6.53
C LEU A 382 19.22 28.57 -5.92
N ALA A 383 19.39 29.32 -4.84
CA ALA A 383 18.32 30.06 -4.17
C ALA A 383 17.78 31.18 -5.04
N ASP A 384 18.66 31.94 -5.70
CA ASP A 384 18.27 32.99 -6.63
C ASP A 384 17.48 32.39 -7.81
N ALA A 385 17.93 31.26 -8.37
CA ALA A 385 17.26 30.54 -9.45
C ALA A 385 15.87 30.00 -9.08
N LEU A 386 15.73 29.48 -7.87
CA LEU A 386 14.49 28.85 -7.40
C LEU A 386 13.55 29.84 -6.69
N SER A 387 13.98 31.07 -6.39
CA SER A 387 13.18 32.08 -5.68
C SER A 387 11.78 32.33 -6.29
N PRO A 388 11.61 32.41 -7.62
CA PRO A 388 10.27 32.53 -8.22
C PRO A 388 9.37 31.32 -7.92
N LEU A 389 9.92 30.11 -7.85
CA LEU A 389 9.19 28.88 -7.56
C LEU A 389 8.87 28.75 -6.06
N VAL A 390 9.80 29.16 -5.17
CA VAL A 390 9.59 29.15 -3.71
C VAL A 390 8.42 30.06 -3.31
N SER A 391 8.26 31.22 -3.95
CA SER A 391 7.14 32.14 -3.69
C SER A 391 5.76 31.60 -4.10
N VAL A 392 5.72 30.57 -4.96
CA VAL A 392 4.50 29.87 -5.37
C VAL A 392 4.25 28.63 -4.51
N ALA A 393 5.31 28.04 -3.96
CA ALA A 393 5.26 26.81 -3.17
C ALA A 393 4.88 27.00 -1.68
N THR A 394 4.95 28.22 -1.14
CA THR A 394 4.55 28.49 0.26
C THR A 394 3.39 29.49 0.32
N THR A 395 2.37 29.18 1.11
CA THR A 395 1.24 30.09 1.37
C THR A 395 1.55 31.13 2.47
N ASP A 396 2.64 30.94 3.22
CA ASP A 396 3.16 31.85 4.24
C ASP A 396 4.49 32.47 3.77
N PRO A 397 4.55 33.79 3.50
CA PRO A 397 5.78 34.50 3.14
C PRO A 397 6.91 34.38 4.19
N SER A 398 6.55 34.28 5.47
CA SER A 398 7.54 34.12 6.56
C SER A 398 8.13 32.70 6.61
N GLY A 399 7.37 31.70 6.15
CA GLY A 399 7.86 30.33 5.97
C GLY A 399 8.88 30.21 4.84
N ALA A 400 8.67 30.92 3.72
CA ALA A 400 9.65 31.00 2.63
C ALA A 400 10.97 31.63 3.09
N ASP A 401 10.93 32.72 3.85
CA ASP A 401 12.13 33.37 4.38
C ASP A 401 12.94 32.42 5.29
N GLN A 402 12.25 31.68 6.17
CA GLN A 402 12.91 30.71 7.05
C GLN A 402 13.47 29.51 6.26
N LEU A 403 12.78 29.03 5.23
CA LEU A 403 13.28 27.97 4.35
C LEU A 403 14.56 28.42 3.63
N VAL A 404 14.59 29.65 3.10
CA VAL A 404 15.78 30.23 2.48
C VAL A 404 16.93 30.37 3.50
N GLU A 405 16.63 30.72 4.75
CA GLU A 405 17.63 30.75 5.82
C GLU A 405 18.18 29.34 6.12
N ASP A 406 17.32 28.33 6.21
CA ASP A 406 17.73 26.95 6.47
C ASP A 406 18.62 26.42 5.35
N LEU A 407 18.28 26.71 4.09
CA LEU A 407 19.06 26.29 2.93
C LEU A 407 20.47 26.93 2.88
N LYS A 408 20.73 28.05 3.59
CA LYS A 408 22.10 28.61 3.73
C LYS A 408 23.08 27.63 4.38
N ASN A 409 22.63 26.54 4.98
CA ASN A 409 23.52 25.52 5.52
C ASN A 409 24.09 24.56 4.44
N ILE A 410 23.55 24.61 3.22
CA ILE A 410 24.07 23.88 2.05
C ILE A 410 25.25 24.65 1.46
N ASP A 411 26.33 23.93 1.13
CA ASP A 411 27.48 24.48 0.41
C ASP A 411 27.16 24.56 -1.09
N TYR A 412 26.84 23.39 -1.66
CA TYR A 412 26.47 23.24 -3.05
C TYR A 412 25.58 22.02 -3.28
N ALA A 413 24.97 21.92 -4.46
CA ALA A 413 24.21 20.77 -4.92
C ALA A 413 24.79 20.18 -6.21
N ILE A 414 24.57 18.88 -6.41
CA ILE A 414 24.89 18.13 -7.63
C ILE A 414 23.65 17.43 -8.15
N ALA A 415 23.59 17.21 -9.45
CA ALA A 415 22.53 16.43 -10.08
C ALA A 415 23.06 15.61 -11.24
N GLY A 416 22.38 14.51 -11.54
CA GLY A 416 22.79 13.60 -12.59
C GLY A 416 21.79 12.49 -12.83
N THR A 417 22.21 11.53 -13.64
CA THR A 417 21.50 10.27 -13.84
C THR A 417 22.42 9.08 -13.59
N PHE A 418 21.88 7.98 -13.09
CA PHE A 418 22.59 6.70 -12.98
C PHE A 418 21.78 5.57 -13.63
N GLN A 419 22.45 4.50 -14.06
CA GLN A 419 21.76 3.36 -14.68
C GLN A 419 21.34 2.32 -13.65
N ALA A 420 20.06 1.93 -13.67
CA ALA A 420 19.45 0.92 -12.79
C ALA A 420 18.78 -0.22 -13.58
N PRO A 421 18.64 -1.42 -12.98
CA PRO A 421 17.82 -2.49 -13.55
C PRO A 421 16.34 -2.11 -13.57
N PHE A 422 15.70 -2.32 -14.72
CA PHE A 422 14.29 -1.98 -14.93
C PHE A 422 13.47 -3.25 -15.22
N PHE A 423 12.64 -3.69 -14.27
CA PHE A 423 11.88 -4.94 -14.35
C PHE A 423 10.46 -4.78 -14.90
N LEU A 424 10.02 -3.54 -15.10
CA LEU A 424 8.78 -3.17 -15.78
C LEU A 424 9.03 -2.86 -17.26
N GLU A 425 10.05 -3.49 -17.85
CA GLU A 425 10.29 -3.34 -19.30
C GLU A 425 9.16 -4.00 -20.08
N ASP A 426 8.72 -3.31 -21.13
CA ASP A 426 7.72 -3.78 -22.10
C ASP A 426 8.04 -5.21 -22.57
N LYS A 427 7.06 -6.11 -22.42
CA LYS A 427 7.13 -7.51 -22.84
C LYS A 427 6.32 -7.80 -24.10
N ASP A 428 5.42 -6.92 -24.52
CA ASP A 428 4.60 -7.12 -25.73
C ASP A 428 5.29 -6.57 -27.00
N GLY A 429 6.26 -5.67 -26.83
CA GLY A 429 7.11 -5.13 -27.87
C GLY A 429 6.48 -4.00 -28.66
N ILE A 430 5.46 -3.32 -28.13
CA ILE A 430 4.82 -2.15 -28.75
C ILE A 430 5.46 -0.83 -28.34
N ALA A 431 6.33 -0.81 -27.32
CA ALA A 431 6.99 0.39 -26.84
C ALA A 431 7.90 1.05 -27.90
N THR A 432 7.96 2.38 -27.85
CA THR A 432 8.90 3.20 -28.61
C THR A 432 9.85 3.94 -27.65
N PRO A 433 10.97 4.53 -28.13
CA PRO A 433 11.89 5.25 -27.26
C PRO A 433 11.26 6.38 -26.42
N ASN A 434 10.25 7.05 -26.95
CA ASN A 434 9.59 8.18 -26.30
C ASN A 434 8.17 7.86 -25.79
N TYR A 435 7.64 6.69 -26.13
CA TYR A 435 6.35 6.20 -25.64
C TYR A 435 6.54 4.78 -25.09
N PRO A 436 7.00 4.65 -23.83
CA PRO A 436 7.13 3.34 -23.18
C PRO A 436 5.74 2.73 -22.93
N SER A 437 5.60 1.44 -23.23
CA SER A 437 4.39 0.65 -22.93
C SER A 437 4.66 -0.19 -21.70
N ASP A 438 4.68 0.46 -20.54
CA ASP A 438 4.99 -0.18 -19.25
C ASP A 438 3.87 -0.07 -18.22
N GLU A 439 2.68 0.41 -18.60
CA GLU A 439 1.54 0.69 -17.71
C GLU A 439 0.77 -0.55 -17.22
N ASP A 440 0.97 -1.71 -17.85
CA ASP A 440 0.35 -3.00 -17.49
C ASP A 440 1.39 -4.05 -17.07
N GLU A 441 2.65 -3.64 -16.97
CA GLU A 441 3.76 -4.54 -16.72
C GLU A 441 3.92 -4.89 -15.23
N ALA A 442 4.43 -6.11 -14.98
CA ALA A 442 4.73 -6.61 -13.65
C ALA A 442 6.07 -7.36 -13.65
N PHE A 443 6.67 -7.54 -12.47
CA PHE A 443 7.93 -8.26 -12.31
C PHE A 443 7.75 -9.72 -12.73
N ASP A 444 8.56 -10.17 -13.67
CA ASP A 444 8.70 -11.58 -14.05
C ASP A 444 10.07 -12.10 -13.58
N ILE A 445 10.05 -12.70 -12.39
CA ILE A 445 11.25 -13.18 -11.70
C ILE A 445 11.05 -14.61 -11.18
N ASP A 446 12.10 -15.41 -11.27
CA ASP A 446 12.16 -16.76 -10.71
C ASP A 446 13.43 -16.92 -9.89
N ARG A 447 13.27 -16.85 -8.56
CA ARG A 447 14.36 -16.98 -7.60
C ARG A 447 14.95 -18.39 -7.50
N THR A 448 14.26 -19.42 -7.99
CA THR A 448 14.79 -20.79 -8.01
C THR A 448 15.79 -20.97 -9.14
N THR A 449 15.47 -20.45 -10.32
CA THR A 449 16.32 -20.57 -11.51
C THR A 449 17.30 -19.40 -11.69
N GLY A 450 17.06 -18.27 -11.01
CA GLY A 450 17.80 -17.03 -11.22
C GLY A 450 17.40 -16.28 -12.49
N ARG A 451 16.26 -16.64 -13.10
CA ARG A 451 15.73 -16.00 -14.31
C ARG A 451 15.06 -14.68 -13.96
N ALA A 452 15.50 -13.62 -14.62
CA ALA A 452 14.82 -12.35 -14.71
C ALA A 452 15.24 -11.66 -16.01
N THR A 453 14.40 -10.77 -16.56
CA THR A 453 14.68 -10.03 -17.80
C THR A 453 14.57 -8.51 -17.61
N PRO A 454 15.47 -7.89 -16.82
CA PRO A 454 15.45 -6.45 -16.64
C PRO A 454 16.09 -5.73 -17.82
N GLY A 455 15.46 -4.64 -18.23
CA GLY A 455 16.03 -3.58 -19.06
C GLY A 455 16.98 -2.70 -18.26
N ALA A 456 17.49 -1.64 -18.89
CA ALA A 456 18.36 -0.67 -18.24
C ALA A 456 17.78 0.74 -18.40
N ARG A 457 17.55 1.44 -17.28
CA ARG A 457 16.94 2.78 -17.29
C ARG A 457 17.83 3.78 -16.56
N TRP A 458 17.84 5.02 -17.05
CA TRP A 458 18.53 6.14 -16.42
C TRP A 458 17.60 6.79 -15.41
N ILE A 459 18.06 6.91 -14.18
CA ILE A 459 17.29 7.44 -13.05
C ILE A 459 17.90 8.78 -12.65
N PRO A 460 17.14 9.89 -12.71
CA PRO A 460 17.61 11.20 -12.30
C PRO A 460 17.70 11.32 -10.78
N PHE A 461 18.72 12.03 -10.31
CA PHE A 461 18.97 12.29 -8.90
C PHE A 461 19.43 13.72 -8.64
N LEU A 462 19.21 14.17 -7.41
CA LEU A 462 19.72 15.41 -6.83
C LEU A 462 20.37 15.10 -5.48
N CYS A 463 21.54 15.66 -5.19
CA CYS A 463 22.14 15.63 -3.86
C CYS A 463 22.59 17.02 -3.41
N THR A 464 22.44 17.31 -2.12
CA THR A 464 22.88 18.56 -1.48
C THR A 464 23.97 18.29 -0.45
N ILE A 465 25.04 19.09 -0.46
CA ILE A 465 26.22 18.91 0.38
C ILE A 465 26.24 19.96 1.49
N PRO A 466 26.45 19.58 2.77
CA PRO A 466 26.54 20.53 3.87
C PRO A 466 27.79 21.42 3.79
N LYS A 467 27.70 22.64 4.34
CA LYS A 467 28.88 23.50 4.52
C LYS A 467 29.94 22.83 5.40
N LYS A 468 31.21 23.03 5.04
CA LYS A 468 32.36 22.61 5.85
C LYS A 468 32.27 23.25 7.23
N ALA A 469 32.22 22.42 8.29
CA ALA A 469 32.23 22.92 9.65
C ALA A 469 33.53 23.71 9.92
N LYS A 470 33.47 24.82 10.66
CA LYS A 470 34.65 25.67 10.96
C LYS A 470 35.84 24.89 11.56
N SER A 471 35.57 23.78 12.25
CA SER A 471 36.58 22.87 12.80
C SER A 471 37.37 22.07 11.76
N CYS A 472 36.87 21.95 10.52
CA CYS A 472 37.48 21.19 9.43
C CYS A 472 38.48 22.02 8.59
N ALA A 473 38.51 23.35 8.76
CA ALA A 473 39.19 24.27 7.84
C ALA A 473 40.68 24.56 8.14
N GLY A 474 41.37 23.80 9.00
CA GLY A 474 42.64 24.26 9.59
C GLY A 474 43.74 23.25 9.91
N GLY A 475 43.71 22.01 9.42
CA GLY A 475 44.74 21.02 9.75
C GLY A 475 44.82 20.63 11.24
N THR A 476 43.90 21.13 12.06
CA THR A 476 43.61 20.65 13.41
C THR A 476 42.74 19.40 13.31
N LYS A 477 43.10 18.37 14.07
CA LYS A 477 42.39 17.07 14.11
C LYS A 477 40.87 17.28 14.09
N PRO A 478 40.13 16.54 13.26
CA PRO A 478 38.69 16.67 13.22
C PRO A 478 38.10 16.32 14.60
N LEU A 479 36.89 16.78 14.88
CA LEU A 479 36.10 16.30 16.02
C LEU A 479 35.74 14.84 15.73
N CYS A 480 36.67 13.94 16.01
CA CYS A 480 36.55 12.53 15.74
C CYS A 480 36.23 11.74 17.00
N LYS A 481 35.44 10.68 16.86
CA LYS A 481 35.33 9.62 17.87
C LYS A 481 35.77 8.28 17.29
N PRO A 482 36.45 7.43 18.07
CA PRO A 482 36.86 6.11 17.60
C PRO A 482 35.64 5.20 17.36
N ARG A 483 35.61 4.55 16.18
CA ARG A 483 34.77 3.43 15.76
C ARG A 483 35.65 2.20 15.67
N ARG A 484 35.30 1.15 16.39
CA ARG A 484 36.04 -0.12 16.36
C ARG A 484 35.61 -0.91 15.12
N THR A 485 36.55 -1.18 14.22
CA THR A 485 36.40 -2.02 13.03
C THR A 485 37.20 -3.30 13.22
N CYS A 486 36.59 -4.46 13.00
CA CYS A 486 37.27 -5.74 13.18
C CYS A 486 37.41 -6.52 11.85
N THR A 487 38.63 -6.92 11.51
CA THR A 487 38.96 -7.78 10.36
C THR A 487 39.78 -8.97 10.85
N ASP A 488 39.39 -10.20 10.50
CA ASP A 488 40.05 -11.46 10.92
C ASP A 488 40.27 -11.59 12.44
N GLY A 489 39.33 -11.08 13.25
CA GLY A 489 39.42 -11.11 14.71
C GLY A 489 40.41 -10.11 15.31
N VAL A 490 41.04 -9.27 14.49
CA VAL A 490 41.84 -8.12 14.91
C VAL A 490 40.97 -6.88 14.80
N CYS A 491 40.86 -6.13 15.90
CA CYS A 491 40.04 -4.93 15.95
C CYS A 491 40.91 -3.69 16.01
N GLU A 492 40.67 -2.76 15.08
CA GLU A 492 41.29 -1.44 15.02
C GLU A 492 40.26 -0.36 15.37
N GLU A 493 40.67 0.70 16.05
CA GLU A 493 39.82 1.86 16.30
C GLU A 493 40.09 2.93 15.22
N LYS A 494 39.11 3.20 14.34
CA LYS A 494 39.14 4.24 13.31
C LYS A 494 38.27 5.43 13.71
N GLU A 495 38.80 6.64 13.60
CA GLU A 495 38.11 7.89 13.94
C GLU A 495 36.99 8.25 12.92
N VAL A 496 35.74 8.48 13.37
CA VAL A 496 34.62 9.01 12.55
C VAL A 496 34.49 10.51 12.80
N CYS A 497 34.53 11.32 11.76
CA CYS A 497 34.81 12.75 11.82
C CYS A 497 33.68 13.60 11.21
N ARG A 498 33.50 14.86 11.68
CA ARG A 498 32.50 15.84 11.19
C ARG A 498 32.80 16.45 9.80
N CYS A 499 33.64 15.81 9.00
CA CYS A 499 34.11 16.33 7.72
C CYS A 499 33.84 15.27 6.64
N GLN A 500 33.89 15.68 5.36
CA GLN A 500 33.73 14.80 4.20
C GLN A 500 34.50 13.47 4.37
N PRO A 501 33.91 12.32 3.98
CA PRO A 501 32.57 12.19 3.39
C PRO A 501 31.44 12.30 4.43
N TYR A 502 30.38 13.03 4.08
CA TYR A 502 29.20 13.22 4.94
C TYR A 502 28.26 11.99 4.94
N PRO A 503 27.61 11.67 6.08
CA PRO A 503 26.48 10.74 6.11
C PRO A 503 25.36 11.18 5.17
N VAL A 504 24.61 10.22 4.63
CA VAL A 504 23.62 10.48 3.58
C VAL A 504 22.22 10.12 4.05
N VAL A 505 21.30 11.08 3.94
CA VAL A 505 19.85 10.86 4.03
C VAL A 505 19.32 10.70 2.61
N VAL A 506 18.81 9.52 2.30
CA VAL A 506 18.07 9.26 1.07
C VAL A 506 16.63 9.68 1.30
N TYR A 507 16.24 10.79 0.68
CA TYR A 507 14.90 11.34 0.72
C TYR A 507 14.06 10.82 -0.45
N ILE A 508 12.86 10.35 -0.15
CA ILE A 508 11.90 9.84 -1.13
C ILE A 508 10.68 10.77 -1.11
N HIS A 509 10.34 11.34 -2.27
CA HIS A 509 9.28 12.33 -2.44
C HIS A 509 7.87 11.70 -2.37
N GLY A 510 6.86 12.55 -2.23
CA GLY A 510 5.45 12.17 -2.19
C GLY A 510 4.84 11.82 -3.56
N TYR A 511 3.58 11.37 -3.54
CA TYR A 511 2.81 11.05 -4.75
C TYR A 511 2.61 12.29 -5.64
N GLY A 512 2.83 12.17 -6.95
CA GLY A 512 2.82 13.31 -7.88
C GLY A 512 4.00 14.27 -7.74
N GLY A 513 4.90 13.99 -6.79
CA GLY A 513 6.08 14.80 -6.50
C GLY A 513 7.27 14.49 -7.40
N LEU A 514 8.42 15.05 -7.00
CA LEU A 514 9.69 14.94 -7.71
C LEU A 514 10.88 15.17 -6.78
N LYS A 515 12.10 14.87 -7.25
CA LYS A 515 13.36 14.96 -6.50
C LYS A 515 13.63 16.30 -5.80
N PHE A 516 13.08 17.42 -6.29
CA PHE A 516 13.30 18.75 -5.68
C PHE A 516 12.54 18.95 -4.37
N GLU A 517 11.56 18.10 -4.03
CA GLU A 517 10.87 18.13 -2.72
C GLU A 517 11.87 18.06 -1.54
N ALA A 518 12.98 17.33 -1.73
CA ALA A 518 14.05 17.21 -0.75
C ALA A 518 14.63 18.57 -0.31
N LEU A 519 14.60 19.60 -1.17
CA LEU A 519 15.09 20.95 -0.85
C LEU A 519 14.27 21.60 0.26
N GLY A 520 13.00 21.24 0.45
CA GLY A 520 12.17 21.71 1.57
C GLY A 520 12.75 21.37 2.95
N PHE A 521 13.66 20.38 3.01
CA PHE A 521 14.22 19.87 4.26
C PHE A 521 15.75 19.81 4.29
N ALA A 522 16.40 19.82 3.13
CA ALA A 522 17.84 19.65 2.98
C ALA A 522 18.66 20.66 3.79
N GLY A 523 18.19 21.91 3.90
CA GLY A 523 18.87 22.95 4.70
C GLY A 523 19.01 22.58 6.17
N ARG A 524 17.95 22.04 6.79
CA ARG A 524 17.97 21.62 8.19
C ARG A 524 18.81 20.38 8.43
N GLN A 525 18.78 19.43 7.49
CA GLN A 525 19.65 18.25 7.51
C GLN A 525 21.13 18.67 7.38
N ALA A 526 21.42 19.63 6.49
CA ALA A 526 22.75 20.20 6.31
C ALA A 526 23.24 20.95 7.55
N ALA A 527 22.36 21.66 8.28
CA ALA A 527 22.70 22.25 9.58
C ALA A 527 23.21 21.20 10.59
N HIS A 528 22.78 19.95 10.43
CA HIS A 528 23.21 18.81 11.23
C HIS A 528 24.40 18.03 10.65
N GLY A 529 24.97 18.49 9.53
CA GLY A 529 26.08 17.82 8.85
C GLY A 529 25.66 16.55 8.10
N LEU A 530 24.43 16.50 7.61
CA LEU A 530 23.88 15.38 6.84
C LEU A 530 23.68 15.82 5.39
N ALA A 531 24.25 15.07 4.44
CA ALA A 531 23.94 15.24 3.03
C ALA A 531 22.56 14.64 2.72
N VAL A 532 21.84 15.21 1.77
CA VAL A 532 20.52 14.71 1.35
C VAL A 532 20.57 14.38 -0.13
N CYS A 533 20.07 13.22 -0.51
CA CYS A 533 19.93 12.81 -1.90
C CYS A 533 18.50 12.35 -2.18
N ALA A 534 17.95 12.68 -3.35
CA ALA A 534 16.62 12.26 -3.79
C ALA A 534 16.60 11.83 -5.25
N LEU A 535 15.71 10.91 -5.59
CA LEU A 535 15.48 10.36 -6.93
C LEU A 535 14.06 10.70 -7.39
N ASP A 536 13.82 10.78 -8.70
CA ASP A 536 12.44 10.67 -9.20
C ASP A 536 12.01 9.21 -9.16
N ALA A 537 10.89 8.92 -8.51
CA ALA A 537 10.27 7.59 -8.48
C ALA A 537 9.79 7.15 -9.88
N HIS A 538 9.42 5.87 -10.02
CA HIS A 538 8.88 5.37 -11.29
C HIS A 538 7.65 6.18 -11.72
N GLY A 539 7.60 6.62 -12.98
CA GLY A 539 6.51 7.44 -13.52
C GLY A 539 6.44 8.88 -12.99
N HIS A 540 7.37 9.35 -12.16
CA HIS A 540 7.32 10.68 -11.53
C HIS A 540 8.29 11.70 -12.14
N GLY A 541 8.15 12.97 -11.74
CA GLY A 541 8.89 14.11 -12.29
C GLY A 541 7.97 15.08 -13.02
N VAL A 542 8.50 16.22 -13.48
CA VAL A 542 7.69 17.25 -14.19
C VAL A 542 8.44 17.70 -15.43
N ASP A 543 7.75 17.81 -16.56
CA ASP A 543 8.28 18.41 -17.77
C ASP A 543 8.12 19.95 -17.73
N LEU A 544 9.14 20.61 -17.21
CA LEU A 544 9.17 22.08 -17.10
C LEU A 544 9.22 22.81 -18.45
N THR A 545 9.49 22.10 -19.56
CA THR A 545 9.44 22.70 -20.91
C THR A 545 8.01 22.87 -21.42
N LYS A 546 7.05 22.12 -20.84
CA LYS A 546 5.62 22.17 -21.19
C LYS A 546 4.76 22.82 -20.11
N LEU A 547 5.31 23.08 -18.92
CA LEU A 547 4.60 23.71 -17.82
C LEU A 547 4.30 25.19 -18.11
N THR A 548 3.03 25.60 -17.92
CA THR A 548 2.61 27.00 -18.04
C THR A 548 2.18 27.59 -16.70
N ILE A 549 2.59 28.83 -16.41
CA ILE A 549 2.06 29.62 -15.27
C ILE A 549 0.95 30.54 -15.79
N ASN A 550 -0.16 30.57 -15.07
CA ASN A 550 -1.27 31.50 -15.30
C ASN A 550 -1.24 32.61 -14.24
N PHE A 551 -1.03 33.85 -14.66
CA PHE A 551 -0.93 35.00 -13.75
C PHE A 551 -2.29 35.61 -13.34
N GLY A 552 -3.40 35.06 -13.82
CA GLY A 552 -4.75 35.43 -13.38
C GLY A 552 -5.24 36.81 -13.84
N ASP A 553 -4.46 37.52 -14.67
CA ASP A 553 -4.80 38.78 -15.31
C ASP A 553 -4.87 38.63 -16.85
N ASP A 554 -5.20 39.71 -17.58
CA ASP A 554 -5.31 39.73 -19.05
C ASP A 554 -3.98 39.40 -19.79
N THR A 555 -2.92 39.00 -19.07
CA THR A 555 -1.55 38.81 -19.55
C THR A 555 -1.30 37.42 -20.17
N GLY A 556 -2.22 36.46 -19.99
CA GLY A 556 -2.18 35.14 -20.63
C GLY A 556 -1.31 34.09 -19.91
N LYS A 557 -1.17 32.90 -20.53
CA LYS A 557 -0.32 31.80 -20.05
C LYS A 557 1.11 31.99 -20.56
N LEU A 558 2.12 31.87 -19.70
CA LEU A 558 3.54 31.88 -20.08
C LEU A 558 4.18 30.52 -19.76
N LEU A 559 5.09 30.03 -20.61
CA LEU A 559 5.87 28.84 -20.30
C LEU A 559 6.89 29.13 -19.19
N VAL A 560 7.04 28.20 -18.26
CA VAL A 560 8.03 28.31 -17.17
C VAL A 560 9.44 28.41 -17.73
N ALA A 561 9.74 27.65 -18.78
CA ALA A 561 11.03 27.70 -19.47
C ALA A 561 11.34 29.09 -20.06
N ASP A 562 10.35 29.79 -20.63
CA ASP A 562 10.54 31.13 -21.22
C ASP A 562 10.90 32.19 -20.16
N LEU A 563 10.49 31.97 -18.91
CA LEU A 563 10.83 32.81 -17.77
C LEU A 563 12.19 32.45 -17.17
N LEU A 564 12.47 31.15 -17.00
CA LEU A 564 13.65 30.66 -16.29
C LEU A 564 14.93 30.72 -17.12
N VAL A 565 14.90 30.34 -18.40
CA VAL A 565 16.10 30.23 -19.25
C VAL A 565 16.92 31.52 -19.28
N PRO A 566 16.34 32.72 -19.54
CA PRO A 566 17.11 33.97 -19.55
C PRO A 566 17.74 34.31 -18.20
N PHE A 567 17.12 33.87 -17.10
CA PHE A 567 17.59 34.12 -15.74
C PHE A 567 18.74 33.19 -15.36
N LEU A 568 18.68 31.92 -15.76
CA LEU A 568 19.74 30.93 -15.55
C LEU A 568 21.03 31.31 -16.30
N ASP A 569 20.90 31.88 -17.50
CA ASP A 569 22.03 32.43 -18.25
C ASP A 569 22.70 33.60 -17.50
N ILE A 570 21.93 34.46 -16.82
CA ILE A 570 22.46 35.57 -16.02
C ILE A 570 23.23 35.06 -14.80
N LEU A 571 22.77 33.95 -14.20
CA LEU A 571 23.40 33.32 -13.04
C LEU A 571 24.58 32.39 -13.42
N ASP A 572 24.95 32.29 -14.70
CA ASP A 572 26.00 31.39 -15.23
C ASP A 572 25.76 29.90 -14.88
N ILE A 573 24.48 29.49 -14.81
CA ILE A 573 24.04 28.12 -14.53
C ILE A 573 23.04 27.57 -15.57
N PRO A 574 23.32 27.70 -16.89
CA PRO A 574 22.39 27.29 -17.94
C PRO A 574 22.03 25.80 -17.88
N GLY A 575 22.94 24.95 -17.38
CA GLY A 575 22.71 23.51 -17.26
C GLY A 575 21.72 23.12 -16.15
N LEU A 576 21.27 24.07 -15.32
CA LEU A 576 20.19 23.80 -14.37
C LEU A 576 18.88 23.42 -15.10
N MET A 577 18.67 23.86 -16.35
CA MET A 577 17.51 23.42 -17.14
C MET A 577 17.52 21.92 -17.44
N ASP A 578 18.69 21.33 -17.69
CA ASP A 578 18.79 19.89 -17.94
C ASP A 578 18.42 19.11 -16.67
N VAL A 579 18.86 19.59 -15.52
CA VAL A 579 18.53 19.02 -14.19
C VAL A 579 17.02 19.12 -13.90
N LEU A 580 16.43 20.25 -14.26
CA LEU A 580 15.01 20.55 -14.11
C LEU A 580 14.13 19.73 -15.06
N SER A 581 14.61 19.41 -16.26
CA SER A 581 13.85 18.74 -17.32
C SER A 581 14.00 17.21 -17.33
N ASP A 582 15.07 16.68 -16.72
CA ASP A 582 15.25 15.22 -16.57
C ASP A 582 14.22 14.66 -15.59
N GLN A 583 13.35 13.77 -16.09
CA GLN A 583 12.14 13.29 -15.42
C GLN A 583 11.76 11.87 -15.90
N ARG A 584 10.79 11.20 -15.25
CA ARG A 584 10.36 9.81 -15.55
C ARG A 584 8.86 9.63 -15.83
N ALA A 585 8.06 10.68 -15.74
CA ALA A 585 6.67 10.72 -16.20
C ALA A 585 6.56 10.45 -17.71
N ARG A 586 5.42 9.87 -18.08
CA ARG A 586 5.10 9.37 -19.42
C ARG A 586 3.71 9.85 -19.78
N ASP A 587 3.43 10.03 -21.06
CA ASP A 587 2.07 10.28 -21.53
C ASP A 587 1.25 8.98 -21.43
N LEU A 588 0.23 8.98 -20.58
CA LEU A 588 -0.64 7.83 -20.27
C LEU A 588 -2.05 8.00 -20.84
N ASN A 589 -2.33 9.06 -21.60
CA ASN A 589 -3.64 9.32 -22.19
C ASN A 589 -3.58 9.70 -23.69
N ASN A 590 -2.40 9.72 -24.32
CA ASN A 590 -2.18 10.15 -25.69
C ASN A 590 -2.62 11.60 -25.96
N ASP A 591 -2.27 12.55 -25.08
CA ASP A 591 -2.45 13.99 -25.31
C ASP A 591 -1.14 14.73 -25.63
N GLY A 592 0.00 14.03 -25.60
CA GLY A 592 1.33 14.56 -25.84
C GLY A 592 1.99 15.21 -24.62
N ILE A 593 1.35 15.18 -23.45
CA ILE A 593 1.84 15.73 -22.18
C ILE A 593 2.14 14.55 -21.24
N PRO A 594 3.34 14.50 -20.62
CA PRO A 594 3.61 13.48 -19.61
C PRO A 594 2.69 13.63 -18.40
N ASP A 595 2.27 12.50 -17.84
CA ASP A 595 1.38 12.34 -16.70
C ASP A 595 2.14 11.84 -15.46
N PRO A 596 2.61 12.73 -14.58
CA PRO A 596 3.38 12.34 -13.41
C PRO A 596 2.56 11.47 -12.47
N ALA A 597 3.12 10.33 -12.07
CA ALA A 597 2.60 9.41 -11.07
C ALA A 597 1.26 8.72 -11.38
N ALA A 598 0.62 8.98 -12.53
CA ALA A 598 -0.78 8.61 -12.71
C ALA A 598 -1.05 7.10 -12.74
N ASP A 599 -0.03 6.26 -12.91
CA ASP A 599 -0.10 4.80 -12.84
C ASP A 599 0.56 4.20 -11.57
N PHE A 600 0.93 5.03 -10.58
CA PHE A 600 1.42 4.51 -9.30
C PHE A 600 0.31 3.73 -8.56
N TRP A 601 -0.93 4.23 -8.64
CA TRP A 601 -2.12 3.53 -8.19
C TRP A 601 -2.95 3.13 -9.41
N THR A 602 -3.28 1.85 -9.53
CA THR A 602 -4.21 1.36 -10.55
C THR A 602 -5.04 0.20 -10.02
N TYR A 603 -6.08 -0.15 -10.76
CA TYR A 603 -6.84 -1.38 -10.53
C TYR A 603 -6.04 -2.66 -10.82
N ASP A 604 -4.92 -2.59 -11.56
CA ASP A 604 -3.97 -3.71 -11.71
C ASP A 604 -3.08 -3.77 -10.46
N VAL A 605 -3.50 -4.63 -9.54
CA VAL A 605 -2.80 -4.90 -8.28
C VAL A 605 -1.37 -5.41 -8.47
N PHE A 606 -1.04 -6.07 -9.59
CA PHE A 606 0.32 -6.54 -9.85
C PHE A 606 1.21 -5.39 -10.33
N HIS A 607 0.68 -4.50 -11.16
CA HIS A 607 1.39 -3.29 -11.60
C HIS A 607 1.65 -2.35 -10.41
N THR A 608 0.60 -1.98 -9.66
CA THR A 608 0.73 -1.13 -8.45
C THR A 608 1.78 -1.68 -7.48
N ARG A 609 1.73 -2.99 -7.19
CA ARG A 609 2.72 -3.69 -6.35
C ARG A 609 4.15 -3.50 -6.85
N ASP A 610 4.35 -3.66 -8.15
CA ASP A 610 5.69 -3.71 -8.75
C ASP A 610 6.24 -2.33 -9.09
N VAL A 611 5.41 -1.29 -9.24
CA VAL A 611 5.83 0.12 -9.27
C VAL A 611 6.49 0.52 -7.95
N VAL A 612 5.88 0.14 -6.81
CA VAL A 612 6.47 0.36 -5.48
C VAL A 612 7.82 -0.35 -5.38
N ARG A 613 7.88 -1.64 -5.78
CA ARG A 613 9.11 -2.45 -5.74
C ARG A 613 10.19 -1.93 -6.68
N GLN A 614 9.84 -1.46 -7.87
CA GLN A 614 10.78 -0.87 -8.82
C GLN A 614 11.43 0.39 -8.22
N THR A 615 10.64 1.22 -7.54
CA THR A 615 11.16 2.40 -6.85
C THR A 615 12.15 2.00 -5.75
N VAL A 616 11.90 0.92 -4.99
CA VAL A 616 12.89 0.38 -4.03
C VAL A 616 14.17 -0.08 -4.74
N VAL A 617 14.04 -0.83 -5.84
CA VAL A 617 15.19 -1.32 -6.63
C VAL A 617 16.08 -0.18 -7.14
N ASP A 618 15.47 0.93 -7.61
CA ASP A 618 16.20 2.11 -8.06
C ASP A 618 17.07 2.68 -6.92
N HIS A 619 16.51 2.78 -5.71
CA HIS A 619 17.23 3.25 -4.53
C HIS A 619 18.31 2.26 -4.05
N LEU A 620 18.07 0.95 -4.15
CA LEU A 620 19.09 -0.06 -3.83
C LEU A 620 20.33 0.10 -4.72
N GLN A 621 20.14 0.29 -6.01
CA GLN A 621 21.24 0.53 -6.93
C GLN A 621 21.92 1.88 -6.66
N PHE A 622 21.16 2.92 -6.31
CA PHE A 622 21.72 4.22 -5.94
C PHE A 622 22.61 4.14 -4.69
N ILE A 623 22.15 3.49 -3.62
CA ILE A 623 22.95 3.28 -2.39
C ILE A 623 24.19 2.46 -2.70
N ARG A 624 24.08 1.41 -3.52
CA ARG A 624 25.24 0.62 -3.97
C ARG A 624 26.26 1.50 -4.72
N MET A 625 25.80 2.45 -5.53
CA MET A 625 26.67 3.44 -6.18
C MET A 625 27.34 4.36 -5.16
N LEU A 626 26.58 4.95 -4.23
CA LEU A 626 27.14 5.83 -3.19
C LEU A 626 28.20 5.11 -2.33
N LYS A 627 27.99 3.84 -2.03
CA LYS A 627 28.96 3.01 -1.28
C LYS A 627 30.27 2.79 -2.04
N SER A 628 30.29 2.94 -3.36
CA SER A 628 31.52 2.84 -4.17
C SER A 628 32.42 4.06 -4.09
N PHE A 629 31.98 5.14 -3.42
CA PHE A 629 32.79 6.35 -3.20
C PHE A 629 33.77 6.13 -2.03
N ASP A 630 34.66 5.16 -2.22
CA ASP A 630 35.58 4.61 -1.22
C ASP A 630 36.91 5.39 -1.07
N GLY A 631 37.10 6.43 -1.87
CA GLY A 631 38.34 7.23 -1.91
C GLY A 631 39.45 6.60 -2.75
N GLU A 632 39.19 5.49 -3.45
CA GLU A 632 40.12 4.84 -4.39
C GLU A 632 39.53 4.72 -5.80
N SER A 633 38.23 4.47 -5.89
CA SER A 633 37.49 4.34 -7.13
C SER A 633 37.50 5.65 -7.91
N MET A 634 37.70 5.55 -9.23
CA MET A 634 37.74 6.70 -10.13
C MET A 634 36.48 6.71 -11.00
N LEU A 635 35.90 7.89 -11.22
CA LEU A 635 34.87 8.08 -12.23
C LEU A 635 35.49 8.75 -13.46
N PRO A 636 35.01 8.47 -14.69
CA PRO A 636 35.45 9.15 -15.90
C PRO A 636 34.89 10.59 -15.99
N LEU A 637 35.02 11.36 -14.91
CA LEU A 637 34.59 12.73 -14.71
C LEU A 637 35.82 13.58 -14.42
N ASP A 638 35.84 14.81 -14.92
CA ASP A 638 36.90 15.81 -14.73
C ASP A 638 36.25 17.01 -14.00
N THR A 639 36.13 16.89 -12.69
CA THR A 639 35.42 17.82 -11.79
C THR A 639 36.26 19.06 -11.49
N ASP A 640 37.59 18.96 -11.51
CA ASP A 640 38.52 20.08 -11.29
C ASP A 640 39.01 20.77 -12.59
N GLY A 641 38.82 20.13 -13.75
CA GLY A 641 39.18 20.64 -15.07
C GLY A 641 40.65 20.44 -15.44
N ASP A 642 41.37 19.55 -14.77
CA ASP A 642 42.77 19.23 -15.06
C ASP A 642 42.95 18.27 -16.27
N GLY A 643 41.85 17.74 -16.80
CA GLY A 643 41.81 16.84 -17.95
C GLY A 643 42.02 15.36 -17.60
N LYS A 644 41.98 14.99 -16.32
CA LYS A 644 42.05 13.62 -15.84
C LYS A 644 40.73 13.18 -15.17
N PRO A 645 40.51 11.86 -15.05
CA PRO A 645 39.47 11.33 -14.19
C PRO A 645 39.72 11.69 -12.73
N ASP A 646 38.66 12.04 -12.01
CA ASP A 646 38.63 12.33 -10.57
C ASP A 646 38.09 11.17 -9.72
N LEU A 647 38.30 11.29 -8.41
CA LEU A 647 37.80 10.32 -7.43
C LEU A 647 36.28 10.25 -7.46
N ALA A 648 35.75 9.04 -7.35
CA ALA A 648 34.32 8.82 -7.24
C ALA A 648 33.77 9.49 -5.99
N GLY A 649 32.81 10.40 -6.17
CA GLY A 649 32.21 11.17 -5.09
C GLY A 649 32.95 12.47 -4.73
N ASP A 650 34.04 12.83 -5.40
CA ASP A 650 34.78 14.11 -5.22
C ASP A 650 34.33 15.14 -6.27
N PHE A 651 33.20 15.77 -5.98
CA PHE A 651 32.52 16.71 -6.86
C PHE A 651 33.06 18.14 -6.75
N ASP A 652 33.71 18.49 -5.64
CA ASP A 652 34.40 19.79 -5.47
C ASP A 652 35.89 19.77 -5.89
N GLY A 653 36.43 18.60 -6.24
CA GLY A 653 37.77 18.40 -6.79
C GLY A 653 38.88 18.58 -5.75
N ASN A 654 38.58 18.34 -4.46
CA ASN A 654 39.52 18.60 -3.37
C ASN A 654 40.41 17.41 -3.01
N GLY A 655 40.23 16.26 -3.66
CA GLY A 655 40.96 15.02 -3.45
C GLY A 655 40.33 14.10 -2.38
N ALA A 656 39.07 14.32 -1.99
CA ALA A 656 38.34 13.47 -1.05
C ALA A 656 36.85 13.37 -1.43
N PRO A 657 36.22 12.17 -1.30
CA PRO A 657 34.78 12.05 -1.52
C PRO A 657 33.97 12.95 -0.60
N ASP A 658 32.99 13.68 -1.14
CA ASP A 658 32.14 14.61 -0.42
C ASP A 658 31.07 13.93 0.42
N LEU A 659 30.50 12.83 -0.09
CA LEU A 659 29.42 12.07 0.53
C LEU A 659 29.56 10.59 0.21
N GLY A 660 28.88 9.73 0.96
CA GLY A 660 28.85 8.30 0.67
C GLY A 660 30.16 7.59 1.04
N GLY A 661 30.33 6.39 0.50
CA GLY A 661 31.42 5.47 0.84
C GLY A 661 31.00 4.34 1.78
N PRO A 662 31.85 3.33 1.98
CA PRO A 662 31.51 2.13 2.76
C PRO A 662 31.49 2.37 4.27
N ASP A 663 32.17 3.41 4.75
CA ASP A 663 32.35 3.70 6.17
C ASP A 663 31.38 4.77 6.73
N VAL A 664 30.59 5.43 5.88
CA VAL A 664 29.58 6.41 6.31
C VAL A 664 28.25 5.75 6.70
N ARG A 665 27.38 6.56 7.32
CA ARG A 665 26.05 6.15 7.77
C ARG A 665 25.01 6.58 6.73
N TYR A 666 24.04 5.70 6.46
CA TYR A 666 22.93 5.96 5.54
C TYR A 666 21.61 5.97 6.29
N PHE A 667 20.71 6.85 5.87
CA PHE A 667 19.36 7.00 6.42
C PHE A 667 18.34 7.04 5.30
N ALA A 668 17.11 6.63 5.60
CA ALA A 668 15.98 6.77 4.68
C ALA A 668 14.89 7.66 5.30
N TRP A 669 14.35 8.58 4.52
CA TRP A 669 13.26 9.45 4.94
C TRP A 669 12.31 9.66 3.77
N GLY A 670 11.01 9.65 4.01
CA GLY A 670 10.06 10.19 3.06
C GLY A 670 8.74 10.55 3.72
N GLN A 671 7.96 11.35 3.01
CA GLN A 671 6.60 11.73 3.38
C GLN A 671 5.61 11.15 2.36
N SER A 672 4.38 10.82 2.77
CA SER A 672 3.35 10.30 1.85
C SER A 672 3.77 8.97 1.22
N MET A 673 3.74 8.87 -0.12
CA MET A 673 4.35 7.79 -0.89
C MET A 673 5.80 7.50 -0.46
N GLY A 674 6.61 8.53 -0.18
CA GLY A 674 7.96 8.35 0.34
C GLY A 674 7.99 7.68 1.73
N GLY A 675 6.96 7.90 2.54
CA GLY A 675 6.72 7.22 3.82
C GLY A 675 6.32 5.74 3.65
N ILE A 676 5.77 5.35 2.49
CA ILE A 676 5.50 3.94 2.12
C ILE A 676 6.80 3.25 1.69
N VAL A 677 7.61 3.90 0.83
CA VAL A 677 8.80 3.29 0.20
C VAL A 677 10.02 3.28 1.13
N SER A 678 10.27 4.35 1.89
CA SER A 678 11.46 4.46 2.75
C SER A 678 11.62 3.33 3.79
N PRO A 679 10.57 2.83 4.46
CA PRO A 679 10.70 1.69 5.38
C PRO A 679 10.94 0.37 4.66
N MET A 680 10.42 0.18 3.43
CA MET A 680 10.75 -0.99 2.61
C MET A 680 12.23 -0.99 2.20
N LEU A 681 12.73 0.16 1.78
CA LEU A 681 14.15 0.34 1.44
C LEU A 681 15.05 0.04 2.66
N ALA A 682 14.72 0.60 3.82
CA ALA A 682 15.47 0.37 5.06
C ALA A 682 15.42 -1.09 5.53
N ALA A 683 14.31 -1.79 5.31
CA ALA A 683 14.17 -3.21 5.64
C ALA A 683 15.02 -4.11 4.73
N ILE A 684 15.20 -3.75 3.45
CA ILE A 684 15.91 -4.56 2.45
C ILE A 684 17.39 -4.18 2.32
N GLU A 685 17.80 -2.95 2.64
CA GLU A 685 19.19 -2.50 2.61
C GLU A 685 19.80 -2.36 4.02
N PRO A 686 20.55 -3.37 4.49
CA PRO A 686 21.24 -3.35 5.78
C PRO A 686 22.18 -2.19 6.07
N SER A 687 22.64 -1.45 5.04
CA SER A 687 23.50 -0.29 5.27
C SER A 687 22.73 0.92 5.81
N ILE A 688 21.40 0.90 5.81
CA ILE A 688 20.58 1.96 6.41
C ILE A 688 20.51 1.75 7.92
N ASP A 689 20.90 2.77 8.68
CA ASP A 689 20.97 2.73 10.15
C ASP A 689 19.73 3.30 10.83
N GLY A 690 18.97 4.16 10.15
CA GLY A 690 17.76 4.77 10.67
C GLY A 690 16.80 5.17 9.56
N VAL A 691 15.51 5.13 9.89
CA VAL A 691 14.43 5.47 8.96
C VAL A 691 13.37 6.32 9.64
N ALA A 692 12.80 7.28 8.93
CA ALA A 692 11.71 8.12 9.44
C ALA A 692 10.56 8.18 8.42
N PRO A 693 9.62 7.22 8.41
CA PRO A 693 8.42 7.35 7.59
C PRO A 693 7.46 8.37 8.20
N VAL A 694 7.02 9.33 7.39
CA VAL A 694 6.06 10.39 7.75
C VAL A 694 4.83 10.26 6.87
N ALA A 695 3.61 10.35 7.42
CA ALA A 695 2.38 10.27 6.61
C ALA A 695 2.36 9.03 5.69
N GLY A 696 2.94 7.92 6.15
CA GLY A 696 3.29 6.74 5.35
C GLY A 696 2.46 5.54 5.76
N GLY A 697 1.69 4.97 4.83
CA GLY A 697 0.73 3.91 5.11
C GLY A 697 1.24 2.49 4.86
N ALA A 698 0.71 1.53 5.59
CA ALA A 698 0.83 0.09 5.34
C ALA A 698 -0.56 -0.57 5.30
N GLY A 699 -0.68 -1.76 4.71
CA GLY A 699 -2.00 -2.26 4.31
C GLY A 699 -2.54 -1.40 3.16
N LEU A 700 -1.81 -1.35 2.04
CA LEU A 700 -2.08 -0.49 0.88
C LEU A 700 -3.50 -0.67 0.33
N PHE A 701 -4.04 -1.87 0.49
CA PHE A 701 -5.43 -2.14 0.17
C PHE A 701 -6.41 -1.38 1.09
N ASP A 702 -6.22 -1.44 2.42
CA ASP A 702 -7.05 -0.70 3.37
C ASP A 702 -6.92 0.82 3.22
N LEU A 703 -5.70 1.27 2.90
CA LEU A 703 -5.40 2.65 2.56
C LEU A 703 -6.30 3.11 1.41
N SER A 704 -6.37 2.34 0.32
CA SER A 704 -7.14 2.73 -0.87
C SER A 704 -8.62 2.97 -0.56
N ILE A 705 -9.26 2.14 0.28
CA ILE A 705 -10.70 2.22 0.60
C ILE A 705 -11.09 3.56 1.23
N ARG A 706 -10.20 4.17 2.02
CA ARG A 706 -10.50 5.38 2.80
C ARG A 706 -9.74 6.62 2.35
N SER A 707 -8.83 6.49 1.41
CA SER A 707 -8.00 7.61 0.95
C SER A 707 -8.86 8.70 0.31
N THR A 708 -8.62 9.95 0.69
CA THR A 708 -9.13 11.15 0.02
C THR A 708 -8.16 11.74 -0.98
N ASN A 709 -6.98 11.13 -1.13
CA ASN A 709 -5.95 11.63 -2.04
C ASN A 709 -6.51 11.59 -3.47
N PRO A 710 -6.55 12.73 -4.18
CA PRO A 710 -7.01 12.77 -5.57
C PRO A 710 -6.32 11.69 -6.42
N GLY A 711 -7.10 10.98 -7.21
CA GLY A 711 -6.61 9.95 -8.12
C GLY A 711 -6.59 8.53 -7.54
N VAL A 712 -6.57 8.34 -6.21
CA VAL A 712 -6.63 6.99 -5.62
C VAL A 712 -8.04 6.39 -5.80
N PRO A 713 -9.14 7.05 -5.41
CA PRO A 713 -10.48 6.53 -5.65
C PRO A 713 -10.78 6.27 -7.12
N GLU A 714 -10.36 7.19 -7.99
CA GLU A 714 -10.58 7.15 -9.43
C GLU A 714 -9.79 6.02 -10.09
N ALA A 715 -8.51 5.83 -9.75
CA ALA A 715 -7.70 4.79 -10.39
C ALA A 715 -7.94 3.38 -9.85
N VAL A 716 -8.32 3.25 -8.57
CA VAL A 716 -8.52 1.95 -7.93
C VAL A 716 -9.95 1.47 -8.09
N PHE A 717 -10.96 2.31 -7.78
CA PHE A 717 -12.35 1.83 -7.67
C PHE A 717 -13.20 2.06 -8.90
N LEU A 718 -12.99 3.15 -9.64
CA LEU A 718 -13.80 3.42 -10.83
C LEU A 718 -13.72 2.29 -11.88
N PRO A 719 -12.55 1.68 -12.18
CA PRO A 719 -12.47 0.53 -13.08
C PRO A 719 -13.07 -0.75 -12.50
N LEU A 720 -13.18 -0.88 -11.18
CA LEU A 720 -13.89 -2.00 -10.56
C LEU A 720 -15.39 -1.91 -10.80
N PHE A 721 -15.95 -0.70 -10.77
CA PHE A 721 -17.37 -0.45 -11.01
C PHE A 721 -17.72 -0.30 -12.49
N GLY A 722 -16.77 0.14 -13.30
CA GLY A 722 -16.97 0.47 -14.71
C GLY A 722 -16.69 -0.68 -15.69
N PRO A 723 -16.76 -0.39 -17.01
CA PRO A 723 -17.17 0.90 -17.59
C PRO A 723 -18.64 1.22 -17.26
N LEU A 724 -18.88 2.41 -16.71
CA LEU A 724 -20.20 2.85 -16.29
C LEU A 724 -20.90 3.57 -17.44
N VAL A 725 -22.16 3.25 -17.69
CA VAL A 725 -23.08 4.03 -18.52
C VAL A 725 -24.07 4.72 -17.59
N VAL A 726 -24.09 6.05 -17.61
CA VAL A 726 -25.00 6.85 -16.78
C VAL A 726 -25.98 7.64 -17.65
N GLY A 727 -27.19 7.81 -17.12
CA GLY A 727 -28.20 8.70 -17.66
C GLY A 727 -28.42 9.88 -16.74
N SER A 728 -28.26 11.10 -17.24
CA SER A 728 -28.47 12.34 -16.49
C SER A 728 -29.48 13.25 -17.19
N PRO A 729 -30.41 13.92 -16.48
CA PRO A 729 -31.34 14.86 -17.11
C PRO A 729 -30.61 15.96 -17.90
N ALA A 730 -30.97 16.14 -19.17
CA ALA A 730 -30.38 17.16 -20.06
C ALA A 730 -31.23 18.44 -20.14
N GLY A 731 -32.41 18.46 -19.49
CA GLY A 731 -33.35 19.57 -19.44
C GLY A 731 -34.67 19.17 -18.78
N ASP A 732 -35.66 20.08 -18.79
CA ASP A 732 -36.94 19.88 -18.11
C ASP A 732 -37.98 19.08 -18.92
N ASP A 733 -37.70 18.79 -20.20
CA ASP A 733 -38.64 18.16 -21.14
C ASP A 733 -38.69 16.63 -21.05
N GLY A 734 -37.87 16.05 -20.18
CA GLY A 734 -37.71 14.60 -20.00
C GLY A 734 -36.61 13.98 -20.84
N THR A 735 -35.78 14.79 -21.50
CA THR A 735 -34.58 14.33 -22.20
C THR A 735 -33.50 13.93 -21.18
N VAL A 736 -32.92 12.75 -21.41
CA VAL A 736 -31.81 12.20 -20.63
C VAL A 736 -30.59 12.06 -21.55
N ARG A 737 -29.46 12.53 -21.05
CA ARG A 737 -28.14 12.36 -21.63
C ARG A 737 -27.51 11.06 -21.14
N PHE A 738 -27.20 10.18 -22.08
CA PHE A 738 -26.32 9.04 -21.86
C PHE A 738 -24.86 9.45 -21.99
N SER A 739 -24.04 9.03 -21.03
CA SER A 739 -22.60 9.21 -21.02
C SER A 739 -21.91 7.94 -20.52
N PHE A 740 -20.69 7.65 -21.00
CA PHE A 740 -19.79 6.81 -20.22
C PHE A 740 -19.18 7.63 -19.08
N VAL A 741 -19.00 7.00 -17.92
CA VAL A 741 -18.13 7.52 -16.85
C VAL A 741 -16.89 6.63 -16.79
N VAL A 742 -15.74 7.23 -17.03
CA VAL A 742 -14.46 6.52 -17.17
C VAL A 742 -13.36 7.20 -16.38
N GLN A 743 -12.30 6.46 -16.10
CA GLN A 743 -11.05 7.02 -15.63
C GLN A 743 -10.28 7.61 -16.81
N ASP A 744 -9.74 8.82 -16.64
CA ASP A 744 -8.73 9.43 -17.51
C ASP A 744 -7.61 10.01 -16.65
N VAL A 745 -6.66 10.73 -17.24
CA VAL A 745 -5.61 11.46 -16.51
C VAL A 745 -5.61 12.93 -16.92
N GLU A 746 -5.50 13.84 -15.94
CA GLU A 746 -5.36 15.29 -16.14
C GLU A 746 -4.52 15.91 -15.01
N ASP A 747 -3.66 16.88 -15.33
CA ASP A 747 -2.89 17.69 -14.36
C ASP A 747 -2.25 16.89 -13.20
N ASN A 748 -1.58 15.77 -13.54
CA ASN A 748 -0.86 14.83 -12.66
C ASN A 748 -1.72 13.80 -11.90
N PHE A 749 -3.04 13.73 -12.11
CA PHE A 749 -3.89 12.81 -11.37
C PHE A 749 -4.86 12.04 -12.27
N PRO A 750 -5.13 10.77 -11.94
CA PRO A 750 -6.32 10.10 -12.41
C PRO A 750 -7.57 10.91 -12.06
N ILE A 751 -8.43 11.11 -13.05
CA ILE A 751 -9.68 11.84 -12.93
C ILE A 751 -10.86 11.01 -13.43
N ARG A 752 -12.05 11.44 -13.04
CA ARG A 752 -13.30 10.96 -13.60
C ARG A 752 -13.68 11.82 -14.81
N LYS A 753 -13.99 11.18 -15.94
CA LYS A 753 -14.40 11.85 -17.18
C LYS A 753 -15.73 11.32 -17.70
N GLU A 754 -16.63 12.23 -18.04
CA GLU A 754 -17.88 11.89 -18.72
C GLU A 754 -17.72 12.00 -20.24
N LEU A 755 -18.00 10.90 -20.95
CA LEU A 755 -17.99 10.87 -22.42
C LEU A 755 -19.42 10.82 -22.94
N HIS A 756 -19.91 11.93 -23.48
CA HIS A 756 -21.28 12.03 -23.99
C HIS A 756 -21.51 11.10 -25.18
N LEU A 757 -22.60 10.33 -25.16
CA LEU A 757 -22.95 9.35 -26.20
C LEU A 757 -24.18 9.71 -27.01
N HIS A 758 -25.28 10.01 -26.32
CA HIS A 758 -26.60 10.15 -26.93
C HIS A 758 -27.56 10.90 -26.00
N GLU A 759 -28.58 11.56 -26.54
CA GLU A 759 -29.69 12.14 -25.77
C GLU A 759 -31.02 11.61 -26.32
N THR A 760 -31.85 11.07 -25.43
CA THR A 760 -33.20 10.58 -25.77
C THR A 760 -34.15 10.82 -24.62
N ARG A 761 -35.46 10.78 -24.88
CA ARG A 761 -36.48 10.93 -23.85
C ARG A 761 -36.54 9.65 -23.01
N LEU A 762 -36.54 9.77 -21.68
CA LEU A 762 -36.86 8.66 -20.77
C LEU A 762 -37.95 9.10 -19.81
N ASP A 763 -38.98 8.27 -19.65
CA ASP A 763 -40.04 8.51 -18.69
C ASP A 763 -39.88 7.55 -17.49
N PRO A 764 -40.21 7.98 -16.26
CA PRO A 764 -40.08 7.11 -15.08
C PRO A 764 -40.82 5.78 -15.25
N GLY A 765 -40.15 4.67 -14.92
CA GLY A 765 -40.63 3.30 -15.10
C GLY A 765 -40.21 2.65 -16.41
N ASP A 766 -39.61 3.37 -17.36
CA ASP A 766 -38.93 2.77 -18.52
C ASP A 766 -37.78 1.85 -18.03
N ARG A 767 -37.48 0.80 -18.80
CA ARG A 767 -36.35 -0.10 -18.52
C ARG A 767 -35.23 0.15 -19.51
N VAL A 768 -33.99 0.17 -19.03
CA VAL A 768 -32.80 0.31 -19.86
C VAL A 768 -31.87 -0.86 -19.60
N LEU A 769 -31.57 -1.63 -20.65
CA LEU A 769 -30.68 -2.79 -20.60
C LEU A 769 -29.37 -2.45 -21.30
N LEU A 770 -28.25 -2.67 -20.61
CA LEU A 770 -26.91 -2.65 -21.19
C LEU A 770 -26.45 -4.10 -21.41
N ARG A 771 -25.92 -4.39 -22.60
CA ARG A 771 -25.39 -5.71 -22.96
C ARG A 771 -23.99 -5.59 -23.55
N ASN A 772 -23.04 -6.36 -23.00
CA ASN A 772 -21.79 -6.65 -23.70
C ASN A 772 -22.03 -7.81 -24.67
N THR A 773 -21.91 -7.54 -25.97
CA THR A 773 -22.24 -8.52 -27.02
C THR A 773 -21.14 -9.55 -27.26
N VAL A 774 -19.95 -9.34 -26.68
CA VAL A 774 -18.79 -10.24 -26.80
C VAL A 774 -18.85 -11.36 -25.76
N ASN A 775 -19.07 -11.01 -24.49
CA ASN A 775 -19.12 -11.97 -23.38
C ASN A 775 -20.54 -12.35 -22.93
N GLY A 776 -21.56 -11.59 -23.35
CA GLY A 776 -22.97 -11.86 -23.08
C GLY A 776 -23.48 -11.31 -21.74
N GLU A 777 -22.65 -10.61 -20.98
CA GLU A 777 -23.00 -10.02 -19.69
C GLU A 777 -23.97 -8.85 -19.87
N THR A 778 -24.89 -8.69 -18.91
CA THR A 778 -25.97 -7.69 -18.97
C THR A 778 -26.21 -7.04 -17.63
N ASP A 779 -26.63 -5.78 -17.66
CA ASP A 779 -27.15 -5.04 -16.49
C ASP A 779 -28.41 -4.28 -16.91
N GLU A 780 -29.39 -4.18 -16.01
CA GLU A 780 -30.68 -3.52 -16.29
C GLU A 780 -31.00 -2.52 -15.18
N ALA A 781 -31.55 -1.38 -15.55
CA ALA A 781 -31.98 -0.34 -14.64
C ALA A 781 -33.39 0.13 -14.99
N ILE A 782 -34.19 0.40 -13.96
CA ILE A 782 -35.49 1.06 -14.09
C ILE A 782 -35.27 2.56 -13.93
N VAL A 783 -35.83 3.37 -14.84
CA VAL A 783 -35.71 4.82 -14.80
C VAL A 783 -36.50 5.36 -13.62
N ASP A 784 -35.80 6.03 -12.69
CA ASP A 784 -36.41 6.60 -11.50
C ASP A 784 -37.20 7.90 -11.79
N ALA A 785 -37.82 8.48 -10.76
CA ALA A 785 -38.54 9.75 -10.88
C ALA A 785 -37.60 10.94 -11.22
N GLY A 786 -36.32 10.84 -10.88
CA GLY A 786 -35.27 11.80 -11.21
C GLY A 786 -34.72 11.65 -12.63
N ARG A 787 -35.17 10.62 -13.37
CA ARG A 787 -34.66 10.19 -14.68
C ARG A 787 -33.15 9.92 -14.67
N ARG A 788 -32.65 9.37 -13.58
CA ARG A 788 -31.26 8.94 -13.43
C ARG A 788 -31.19 7.43 -13.60
N ILE A 789 -30.14 6.97 -14.28
CA ILE A 789 -29.80 5.55 -14.37
C ILE A 789 -28.29 5.37 -14.29
N ARG A 790 -27.88 4.17 -13.90
CA ARG A 790 -26.49 3.70 -13.88
C ARG A 790 -26.49 2.23 -14.27
N LEU A 791 -25.66 1.87 -15.23
CA LEU A 791 -25.50 0.51 -15.73
C LEU A 791 -24.01 0.20 -15.85
N ALA A 792 -23.61 -1.03 -15.54
CA ALA A 792 -22.25 -1.50 -15.74
C ALA A 792 -22.21 -2.95 -16.17
N VAL A 793 -21.38 -3.26 -17.17
CA VAL A 793 -21.08 -4.65 -17.55
C VAL A 793 -19.56 -4.82 -17.60
N PRO A 794 -19.02 -5.98 -17.20
CA PRO A 794 -17.61 -6.28 -17.41
C PRO A 794 -17.28 -6.21 -18.90
N ALA A 795 -16.26 -5.45 -19.26
CA ALA A 795 -15.87 -5.25 -20.66
C ALA A 795 -14.36 -5.01 -20.81
N ASP A 796 -13.84 -5.45 -21.95
CA ASP A 796 -12.45 -5.21 -22.36
C ASP A 796 -12.34 -4.00 -23.30
N ALA A 797 -11.24 -3.26 -23.18
CA ALA A 797 -10.82 -2.23 -24.12
C ALA A 797 -9.29 -2.21 -24.26
N LEU A 798 -8.80 -1.61 -25.34
CA LEU A 798 -7.36 -1.36 -25.52
C LEU A 798 -6.87 -0.29 -24.53
N SER A 799 -5.66 -0.50 -23.99
CA SER A 799 -4.95 0.51 -23.19
C SER A 799 -4.58 1.73 -24.05
N PRO A 800 -4.19 2.86 -23.43
CA PRO A 800 -3.61 4.00 -24.15
C PRO A 800 -2.45 3.62 -25.07
N SER A 801 -1.49 2.80 -24.61
CA SER A 801 -0.37 2.33 -25.42
C SER A 801 -0.80 1.42 -26.56
N GLU A 802 -1.75 0.52 -26.32
CA GLU A 802 -2.32 -0.33 -27.38
C GLU A 802 -3.05 0.52 -28.45
N LYS A 803 -3.78 1.57 -28.04
CA LYS A 803 -4.43 2.53 -28.94
C LYS A 803 -3.40 3.30 -29.77
N HIS A 804 -2.33 3.80 -29.13
CA HIS A 804 -1.23 4.49 -29.80
C HIS A 804 -0.64 3.62 -30.92
N HIS A 805 -0.30 2.38 -30.58
CA HIS A 805 0.27 1.40 -31.50
C HIS A 805 -0.66 1.05 -32.68
N VAL A 806 -1.92 0.69 -32.40
CA VAL A 806 -2.87 0.23 -33.43
C VAL A 806 -3.28 1.36 -34.38
N THR A 807 -3.35 2.59 -33.90
CA THR A 807 -3.78 3.75 -34.73
C THR A 807 -2.62 4.45 -35.43
N GLY A 808 -1.37 4.16 -35.05
CA GLY A 808 -0.18 4.77 -35.63
C GLY A 808 -0.03 6.25 -35.25
N MET A 809 -0.36 6.58 -33.99
CA MET A 809 -0.05 7.89 -33.42
C MET A 809 1.46 8.13 -33.45
N ASP A 810 1.88 9.39 -33.61
CA ASP A 810 3.29 9.74 -33.46
C ASP A 810 3.66 10.02 -31.99
N GLU A 811 4.96 9.96 -31.68
CA GLU A 811 5.47 10.11 -30.31
C GLU A 811 5.24 11.50 -29.69
N THR A 812 4.93 12.51 -30.50
CA THR A 812 4.64 13.88 -30.04
C THR A 812 3.14 14.18 -29.99
N CYS A 813 2.31 13.18 -30.30
CA CYS A 813 0.89 13.30 -30.56
C CYS A 813 0.54 14.42 -31.55
N SER A 814 1.40 14.72 -32.53
CA SER A 814 1.15 15.81 -33.48
C SER A 814 0.00 15.51 -34.46
N ASN A 815 -0.34 14.23 -34.59
CA ASN A 815 -1.46 13.72 -35.37
C ASN A 815 -2.68 13.30 -34.54
N CYS A 816 -2.69 13.59 -33.23
CA CYS A 816 -3.79 13.26 -32.33
C CYS A 816 -4.86 14.38 -32.28
N PRO A 817 -6.15 14.04 -32.08
CA PRO A 817 -6.69 12.69 -32.03
C PRO A 817 -6.81 12.04 -33.42
N VAL A 818 -6.68 10.70 -33.49
CA VAL A 818 -6.84 9.91 -34.71
C VAL A 818 -8.29 9.45 -34.87
N ALA A 819 -8.93 9.77 -36.00
CA ALA A 819 -10.30 9.33 -36.28
C ALA A 819 -10.38 7.84 -36.67
N VAL A 820 -11.17 7.07 -35.91
CA VAL A 820 -11.36 5.62 -36.11
C VAL A 820 -12.80 5.31 -36.49
N THR A 821 -12.97 4.51 -37.55
CA THR A 821 -14.28 4.06 -38.05
C THR A 821 -14.57 2.59 -37.71
N ASP A 822 -13.53 1.77 -37.57
CA ASP A 822 -13.61 0.39 -37.08
C ASP A 822 -13.34 0.36 -35.57
N THR A 823 -14.26 0.90 -34.79
CA THR A 823 -14.14 1.00 -33.33
C THR A 823 -14.19 -0.36 -32.63
N ALA A 824 -14.73 -1.40 -33.27
CA ALA A 824 -14.75 -2.77 -32.75
C ALA A 824 -13.34 -3.36 -32.53
N ALA A 825 -12.31 -2.78 -33.15
CA ALA A 825 -10.92 -3.13 -32.90
C ALA A 825 -10.37 -2.53 -31.59
N LEU A 826 -11.06 -1.56 -30.98
CA LEU A 826 -10.59 -0.81 -29.81
C LEU A 826 -11.16 -1.33 -28.48
N GLY A 827 -12.22 -2.14 -28.50
CA GLY A 827 -12.84 -2.70 -27.30
C GLY A 827 -14.09 -3.52 -27.59
N ASP A 828 -14.68 -4.09 -26.54
CA ASP A 828 -15.88 -4.91 -26.62
C ASP A 828 -17.08 -4.10 -27.12
N THR A 829 -17.84 -4.68 -28.05
CA THR A 829 -19.06 -4.07 -28.60
C THR A 829 -20.21 -4.10 -27.61
N LEU A 830 -20.83 -2.94 -27.38
CA LEU A 830 -21.92 -2.74 -26.44
C LEU A 830 -23.24 -2.42 -27.15
N GLU A 831 -24.35 -2.82 -26.54
CA GLU A 831 -25.71 -2.49 -26.99
C GLU A 831 -26.54 -1.98 -25.80
N ILE A 832 -27.21 -0.84 -25.99
CA ILE A 832 -28.18 -0.28 -25.03
C ILE A 832 -29.58 -0.43 -25.64
N GLU A 833 -30.48 -1.12 -24.94
CA GLU A 833 -31.88 -1.29 -25.32
C GLU A 833 -32.78 -0.53 -24.34
N ILE A 834 -33.71 0.27 -24.87
CA ILE A 834 -34.68 1.02 -24.07
C ILE A 834 -36.07 0.43 -24.31
N TYR A 835 -36.77 0.11 -23.23
CA TYR A 835 -38.13 -0.43 -23.23
C TYR A 835 -39.10 0.56 -22.59
N GLU A 836 -40.30 0.66 -23.15
CA GLU A 836 -41.36 1.53 -22.62
C GLU A 836 -42.12 0.81 -21.48
N GLY A 837 -41.95 1.29 -20.25
CA GLY A 837 -42.56 0.68 -19.07
C GLY A 837 -42.32 -0.84 -18.94
N SER A 838 -43.40 -1.60 -18.78
CA SER A 838 -43.37 -3.08 -18.70
C SER A 838 -43.47 -3.80 -20.06
N SER A 839 -43.33 -3.05 -21.17
CA SER A 839 -43.32 -3.62 -22.51
C SER A 839 -42.04 -4.42 -22.74
N GLU A 840 -42.15 -5.55 -23.43
CA GLU A 840 -41.00 -6.32 -23.93
C GLU A 840 -40.56 -5.87 -25.33
N ALA A 841 -41.21 -4.86 -25.91
CA ALA A 841 -40.82 -4.28 -27.20
C ALA A 841 -39.75 -3.21 -26.99
N VAL A 842 -38.60 -3.40 -27.65
CA VAL A 842 -37.51 -2.40 -27.68
C VAL A 842 -38.00 -1.16 -28.43
N ARG A 843 -38.05 -0.03 -27.72
CA ARG A 843 -38.40 1.29 -28.26
C ARG A 843 -37.25 1.86 -29.08
N GLU A 844 -36.04 1.73 -28.56
CA GLU A 844 -34.83 2.28 -29.13
C GLU A 844 -33.64 1.37 -28.81
N ARG A 845 -32.74 1.23 -29.78
CA ARG A 845 -31.50 0.48 -29.67
C ARG A 845 -30.34 1.40 -30.04
N ILE A 846 -29.32 1.46 -29.17
CA ILE A 846 -28.10 2.21 -29.37
C ILE A 846 -26.95 1.20 -29.43
N ASP A 847 -26.48 0.91 -30.64
CA ASP A 847 -25.38 -0.01 -30.94
C ASP A 847 -24.25 0.68 -31.73
N GLN A 848 -24.33 2.01 -31.88
CA GLN A 848 -23.37 2.86 -32.57
C GLN A 848 -23.13 4.16 -31.81
N PHE A 849 -21.95 4.76 -32.00
CA PHE A 849 -21.70 6.14 -31.58
C PHE A 849 -22.57 7.09 -32.41
N MET A 850 -23.48 7.81 -31.76
CA MET A 850 -24.41 8.72 -32.45
C MET A 850 -23.74 10.07 -32.78
N ILE A 851 -22.76 10.47 -31.97
CA ILE A 851 -21.92 11.65 -32.16
C ILE A 851 -20.44 11.24 -32.11
N PRO A 852 -19.52 12.06 -32.67
CA PRO A 852 -18.10 11.86 -32.45
C PRO A 852 -17.74 12.00 -30.96
N VAL A 853 -16.95 11.07 -30.44
CA VAL A 853 -16.44 11.10 -29.06
C VAL A 853 -14.92 11.05 -29.11
N GLU A 854 -14.26 11.95 -28.38
CA GLU A 854 -12.79 11.98 -28.29
C GLU A 854 -12.35 11.46 -26.93
N PHE A 855 -11.48 10.44 -26.94
CA PHE A 855 -10.96 9.86 -25.72
C PHE A 855 -9.63 9.13 -25.99
N GLN A 856 -8.66 9.38 -25.12
CA GLN A 856 -7.31 8.82 -25.14
C GLN A 856 -6.61 8.83 -26.52
N GLY A 857 -6.53 10.01 -27.14
CA GLY A 857 -5.92 10.22 -28.45
C GLY A 857 -6.73 9.73 -29.67
N VAL A 858 -7.95 9.20 -29.48
CA VAL A 858 -8.79 8.67 -30.57
C VAL A 858 -10.11 9.41 -30.67
N THR A 859 -10.58 9.64 -31.90
CA THR A 859 -11.97 10.05 -32.18
C THR A 859 -12.80 8.84 -32.63
N TYR A 860 -13.73 8.38 -31.79
CA TYR A 860 -14.76 7.41 -32.12
C TYR A 860 -15.79 8.10 -33.03
N THR A 861 -15.77 7.78 -34.32
CA THR A 861 -16.57 8.53 -35.31
C THR A 861 -18.06 8.19 -35.25
N SER A 862 -18.92 9.17 -35.55
CA SER A 862 -20.36 8.95 -35.63
C SER A 862 -20.72 7.85 -36.66
N GLY A 863 -21.60 6.94 -36.28
CA GLY A 863 -22.03 5.76 -37.06
C GLY A 863 -21.11 4.54 -36.94
N SER A 864 -20.01 4.62 -36.18
CA SER A 864 -19.17 3.45 -35.85
C SER A 864 -19.79 2.62 -34.71
N PRO A 865 -19.50 1.32 -34.61
CA PRO A 865 -20.00 0.47 -33.51
C PRO A 865 -19.74 1.06 -32.12
N LEU A 866 -20.72 0.99 -31.22
CA LEU A 866 -20.54 1.38 -29.82
C LEU A 866 -19.66 0.34 -29.13
N VAL A 867 -18.58 0.80 -28.49
CA VAL A 867 -17.65 -0.07 -27.75
C VAL A 867 -17.35 0.48 -26.37
N ALA A 868 -16.90 -0.39 -25.47
CA ALA A 868 -16.31 0.04 -24.20
C ALA A 868 -15.02 0.86 -24.47
N PRO A 869 -14.93 2.11 -24.00
CA PRO A 869 -13.75 2.95 -24.21
C PRO A 869 -12.59 2.61 -23.25
N VAL A 870 -12.89 1.93 -22.14
CA VAL A 870 -11.96 1.47 -21.09
C VAL A 870 -12.34 0.08 -20.61
N THR A 871 -11.35 -0.66 -20.10
CA THR A 871 -11.57 -1.95 -19.45
C THR A 871 -12.17 -1.74 -18.05
N GLY A 872 -13.03 -2.66 -17.61
CA GLY A 872 -13.53 -2.65 -16.22
C GLY A 872 -14.28 -3.92 -15.81
N PHE A 873 -14.47 -4.12 -14.51
CA PHE A 873 -14.99 -5.36 -13.92
C PHE A 873 -16.52 -5.40 -13.78
N GLY A 874 -17.22 -4.26 -13.90
CA GLY A 874 -18.67 -4.18 -13.72
C GLY A 874 -19.16 -4.67 -12.35
N LEU A 875 -18.38 -4.50 -11.28
CA LEU A 875 -18.79 -4.83 -9.91
C LEU A 875 -19.74 -3.76 -9.37
N LYS A 876 -20.52 -4.11 -8.34
CA LYS A 876 -21.41 -3.16 -7.64
C LYS A 876 -20.90 -2.91 -6.22
N ARG A 877 -20.97 -1.64 -5.78
CA ARG A 877 -20.71 -1.18 -4.40
C ARG A 877 -21.60 -1.98 -3.43
N GLY A 878 -21.16 -2.21 -2.19
CA GLY A 878 -22.02 -2.85 -1.19
C GLY A 878 -22.25 -4.36 -1.34
N THR A 879 -21.70 -5.03 -2.37
CA THR A 879 -21.99 -6.45 -2.65
C THR A 879 -20.97 -7.45 -2.08
N PRO A 880 -21.36 -8.72 -1.80
CA PRO A 880 -20.43 -9.77 -1.38
C PRO A 880 -19.37 -10.08 -2.44
N LYS A 881 -19.74 -9.95 -3.73
CA LYS A 881 -18.83 -10.18 -4.86
C LYS A 881 -17.66 -9.19 -4.83
N LEU A 882 -17.93 -7.91 -4.58
CA LEU A 882 -16.90 -6.88 -4.42
C LEU A 882 -15.97 -7.24 -3.25
N ARG A 883 -16.50 -7.51 -2.06
CA ARG A 883 -15.70 -7.84 -0.86
C ARG A 883 -14.80 -9.07 -1.05
N ARG A 884 -15.32 -10.09 -1.74
CA ARG A 884 -14.53 -11.29 -2.08
C ARG A 884 -13.41 -10.99 -3.07
N PHE A 885 -13.68 -10.23 -4.12
CA PHE A 885 -12.65 -9.77 -5.06
C PHE A 885 -11.53 -9.00 -4.35
N LEU A 886 -11.93 -8.04 -3.52
CA LEU A 886 -11.05 -7.18 -2.74
C LEU A 886 -10.18 -7.96 -1.74
N SER A 887 -10.72 -9.03 -1.14
CA SER A 887 -9.94 -9.92 -0.25
C SER A 887 -8.76 -10.57 -0.98
N PHE A 888 -8.94 -11.02 -2.23
CA PHE A 888 -7.83 -11.56 -3.03
C PHE A 888 -6.89 -10.45 -3.52
N ALA A 889 -7.41 -9.30 -3.93
CA ALA A 889 -6.61 -8.13 -4.30
C ALA A 889 -5.60 -7.76 -3.19
N SER A 890 -6.05 -7.78 -1.92
CA SER A 890 -5.19 -7.52 -0.76
C SER A 890 -3.97 -8.46 -0.68
N MET A 891 -4.15 -9.73 -1.02
CA MET A 891 -3.04 -10.70 -1.03
C MET A 891 -2.08 -10.45 -2.19
N PHE A 892 -2.56 -10.01 -3.36
CA PHE A 892 -1.70 -9.79 -4.51
C PHE A 892 -0.81 -8.56 -4.37
N ILE A 893 -1.28 -7.51 -3.70
CA ILE A 893 -0.53 -6.26 -3.47
C ILE A 893 0.56 -6.41 -2.38
N GLU A 894 0.40 -7.34 -1.43
CA GLU A 894 1.27 -7.48 -0.25
C GLU A 894 2.79 -7.51 -0.51
N PRO A 895 3.33 -8.15 -1.57
CA PRO A 895 4.78 -8.07 -1.85
C PRO A 895 5.29 -6.65 -2.14
N GLY A 896 4.41 -5.68 -2.41
CA GLY A 896 4.71 -4.25 -2.53
C GLY A 896 4.23 -3.42 -1.33
N ASP A 897 3.72 -4.06 -0.28
CA ASP A 897 3.16 -3.39 0.90
C ASP A 897 4.17 -3.34 2.05
N PRO A 898 4.49 -2.17 2.62
CA PRO A 898 5.44 -2.05 3.72
C PRO A 898 5.06 -2.88 4.96
N VAL A 899 3.79 -3.28 5.13
CA VAL A 899 3.35 -4.10 6.26
C VAL A 899 4.21 -5.37 6.42
N GLY A 900 4.58 -6.02 5.31
CA GLY A 900 5.40 -7.23 5.34
C GLY A 900 6.91 -6.99 5.49
N TYR A 901 7.37 -5.74 5.32
CA TYR A 901 8.79 -5.37 5.34
C TYR A 901 9.22 -4.82 6.69
N VAL A 902 8.38 -4.01 7.34
CA VAL A 902 8.73 -3.35 8.60
C VAL A 902 9.06 -4.27 9.79
N PRO A 903 8.59 -5.55 9.86
CA PRO A 903 9.12 -6.48 10.85
C PRO A 903 10.65 -6.67 10.77
N HIS A 904 11.24 -6.55 9.57
CA HIS A 904 12.68 -6.68 9.35
C HIS A 904 13.51 -5.46 9.80
N LEU A 905 12.88 -4.35 10.22
CA LEU A 905 13.63 -3.19 10.71
C LEU A 905 14.26 -3.47 12.09
N VAL A 906 13.53 -4.19 12.97
CA VAL A 906 13.95 -4.41 14.36
C VAL A 906 13.57 -5.80 14.92
N HIS A 907 12.38 -6.34 14.64
CA HIS A 907 11.89 -7.58 15.29
C HIS A 907 12.42 -8.87 14.67
N ASP A 908 12.51 -8.91 13.35
CA ASP A 908 13.01 -10.06 12.57
C ASP A 908 14.08 -9.59 11.57
N PRO A 909 15.16 -8.92 12.01
CA PRO A 909 16.07 -8.26 11.10
C PRO A 909 16.79 -9.26 10.19
N LEU A 910 17.01 -8.85 8.94
CA LEU A 910 17.68 -9.70 7.97
C LEU A 910 19.14 -10.00 8.41
N PRO A 911 19.68 -11.18 8.06
CA PRO A 911 21.04 -11.57 8.44
C PRO A 911 22.10 -10.61 7.89
N ALA A 912 23.14 -10.33 8.68
CA ALA A 912 24.25 -9.46 8.25
C ALA A 912 25.12 -10.04 7.13
N ALA A 913 24.92 -11.29 6.67
CA ALA A 913 25.54 -11.76 5.42
C ALA A 913 25.14 -10.88 4.21
N LEU A 914 24.03 -10.14 4.32
CA LEU A 914 23.64 -9.08 3.40
C LEU A 914 24.47 -7.78 3.63
N ALA A 915 24.85 -7.47 4.87
CA ALA A 915 25.65 -6.28 5.21
C ALA A 915 27.14 -6.52 4.88
N GLU A 916 27.70 -5.77 3.93
CA GLU A 916 29.09 -5.91 3.49
C GLU A 916 30.14 -5.43 4.53
N SER A 917 29.74 -5.19 5.79
CA SER A 917 30.63 -4.80 6.89
C SER A 917 30.49 -5.75 8.08
N SER A 918 31.64 -6.14 8.65
CA SER A 918 31.82 -7.27 9.58
C SER A 918 31.50 -7.00 11.06
N ASP A 919 30.96 -5.83 11.41
CA ASP A 919 30.72 -5.47 12.83
C ASP A 919 29.26 -5.70 13.28
N LYS A 920 28.30 -5.86 12.36
CA LYS A 920 26.89 -6.17 12.68
C LYS A 920 26.61 -7.66 12.45
N VAL A 921 25.87 -8.29 13.36
CA VAL A 921 25.32 -9.66 13.16
C VAL A 921 23.94 -9.61 12.48
N TYR A 922 23.24 -8.47 12.61
CA TYR A 922 21.90 -8.22 12.07
C TYR A 922 21.77 -6.81 11.49
N ALA A 923 20.92 -6.68 10.46
CA ALA A 923 20.60 -5.44 9.77
C ALA A 923 19.50 -4.63 10.50
N GLU A 924 19.76 -4.13 11.71
CA GLU A 924 18.80 -3.22 12.37
C GLU A 924 18.86 -1.82 11.74
N ALA A 925 17.69 -1.29 11.40
CA ALA A 925 17.47 0.09 11.00
C ALA A 925 16.45 0.70 11.98
N TRP A 926 16.83 1.70 12.77
CA TRP A 926 15.99 2.19 13.86
C TRP A 926 14.89 3.14 13.35
N PRO A 927 13.59 2.77 13.45
CA PRO A 927 12.51 3.59 12.91
C PRO A 927 12.04 4.69 13.87
N LEU A 928 11.78 5.88 13.32
CA LEU A 928 10.96 6.91 13.95
C LEU A 928 9.69 7.06 13.12
N PHE A 929 8.61 6.37 13.51
CA PHE A 929 7.32 6.48 12.83
C PHE A 929 6.66 7.81 13.19
N ILE A 930 6.20 8.55 12.19
CA ILE A 930 5.49 9.81 12.38
C ILE A 930 4.10 9.73 11.71
N PRO A 931 3.11 9.07 12.34
CA PRO A 931 1.73 9.08 11.90
C PRO A 931 1.13 10.49 11.99
N THR A 932 0.26 10.89 11.07
CA THR A 932 -0.37 12.23 11.12
C THR A 932 -1.81 12.12 11.60
N ALA A 933 -2.13 12.78 12.73
CA ALA A 933 -3.47 12.73 13.30
C ALA A 933 -4.49 13.36 12.33
N GLY A 934 -5.52 12.59 11.96
CA GLY A 934 -6.59 13.08 11.09
C GLY A 934 -6.29 13.08 9.61
N ASP A 935 -5.11 12.59 9.20
CA ASP A 935 -4.77 12.43 7.79
C ASP A 935 -5.70 11.40 7.15
N MET A 936 -6.35 11.82 6.05
CA MET A 936 -7.17 10.96 5.22
C MET A 936 -6.62 10.84 3.79
N ASN A 937 -5.59 11.60 3.40
CA ASN A 937 -4.86 11.34 2.16
C ASN A 937 -4.13 10.00 2.28
N VAL A 938 -3.46 9.79 3.41
CA VAL A 938 -3.03 8.48 3.88
C VAL A 938 -3.70 8.25 5.23
N PRO A 939 -4.78 7.44 5.30
CA PRO A 939 -5.52 7.23 6.53
C PRO A 939 -4.60 6.85 7.70
N VAL A 940 -4.65 7.61 8.81
CA VAL A 940 -3.81 7.36 10.00
C VAL A 940 -3.89 5.93 10.54
N SER A 941 -5.00 5.20 10.31
CA SER A 941 -5.11 3.77 10.60
C SER A 941 -4.07 2.91 9.87
N SER A 942 -3.77 3.25 8.62
CA SER A 942 -2.77 2.61 7.76
C SER A 942 -1.34 2.92 8.24
N GLU A 943 -1.09 4.14 8.69
CA GLU A 943 0.19 4.54 9.30
C GLU A 943 0.45 3.80 10.62
N LEU A 944 -0.59 3.69 11.46
CA LEU A 944 -0.53 2.92 12.70
C LEU A 944 -0.41 1.42 12.44
N ALA A 945 -0.98 0.89 11.35
CA ALA A 945 -0.77 -0.50 10.94
C ALA A 945 0.72 -0.79 10.69
N MET A 946 1.44 0.16 10.07
CA MET A 946 2.90 0.06 9.90
C MET A 946 3.62 -0.02 11.25
N ALA A 947 3.31 0.89 12.17
CA ALA A 947 3.91 0.90 13.50
C ALA A 947 3.56 -0.36 14.33
N ARG A 948 2.35 -0.92 14.17
CA ARG A 948 1.94 -2.19 14.80
C ARG A 948 2.72 -3.38 14.23
N ALA A 949 2.85 -3.45 12.90
CA ALA A 949 3.60 -4.50 12.22
C ALA A 949 5.10 -4.48 12.58
N ALA A 950 5.66 -3.27 12.73
CA ALA A 950 6.99 -3.05 13.26
C ALA A 950 7.08 -3.26 14.78
N GLY A 951 6.01 -3.74 15.43
CA GLY A 951 5.88 -3.96 16.86
C GLY A 951 6.26 -2.75 17.72
N ALA A 952 6.10 -1.53 17.20
CA ALA A 952 6.32 -0.27 17.93
C ALA A 952 5.18 0.01 18.90
N VAL A 953 3.95 -0.33 18.51
CA VAL A 953 2.75 -0.24 19.34
C VAL A 953 2.57 -1.52 20.15
N GLY A 954 2.47 -1.39 21.48
CA GLY A 954 2.22 -2.49 22.40
C GLY A 954 0.79 -3.05 22.26
N LEU A 955 0.69 -4.33 21.89
CA LEU A 955 -0.60 -5.02 21.65
C LEU A 955 -1.06 -5.93 22.79
N PHE A 956 -0.14 -6.44 23.60
CA PHE A 956 -0.43 -7.54 24.55
C PHE A 956 -0.28 -7.17 26.01
N GLU A 957 0.58 -6.21 26.35
CA GLU A 957 0.89 -5.86 27.74
C GLU A 957 0.16 -4.57 28.14
N PRO A 958 -0.85 -4.65 29.03
CA PRO A 958 -1.53 -3.45 29.49
C PRO A 958 -0.64 -2.58 30.36
N SER A 959 -0.80 -1.26 30.22
CA SER A 959 -0.08 -0.30 31.06
C SER A 959 -0.81 -0.11 32.39
N LYS A 960 -0.10 -0.34 33.51
CA LYS A 960 -0.67 -0.25 34.86
C LYS A 960 -1.09 1.16 35.29
N ASP A 961 -0.61 2.17 34.60
CA ASP A 961 -0.99 3.58 34.81
C ASP A 961 -2.13 4.04 33.89
N ARG A 962 -2.60 3.18 32.97
CA ARG A 962 -3.69 3.48 32.03
C ARG A 962 -4.87 2.55 32.24
N CYS A 963 -5.46 2.63 33.43
CA CYS A 963 -6.64 1.87 33.78
C CYS A 963 -7.89 2.76 33.75
N VAL A 964 -8.96 2.24 33.16
CA VAL A 964 -10.22 2.96 32.96
C VAL A 964 -10.78 3.40 34.31
N GLN A 965 -10.94 4.71 34.49
CA GLN A 965 -11.37 5.27 35.76
C GLN A 965 -12.89 5.40 35.83
N LYS A 966 -13.47 5.09 37.01
CA LYS A 966 -14.91 5.23 37.24
C LYS A 966 -15.42 6.65 37.03
N SER A 967 -14.68 7.64 37.54
CA SER A 967 -15.01 9.06 37.46
C SER A 967 -15.12 9.58 36.03
N PHE A 968 -14.34 9.01 35.10
CA PHE A 968 -14.45 9.28 33.67
C PHE A 968 -15.74 8.68 33.11
N CYS A 969 -15.99 7.39 33.35
CA CYS A 969 -17.16 6.70 32.80
C CYS A 969 -18.50 7.19 33.36
N ASP A 970 -18.54 7.67 34.60
CA ASP A 970 -19.74 8.29 35.19
C ASP A 970 -20.13 9.60 34.46
N LYS A 971 -19.21 10.21 33.71
CA LYS A 971 -19.40 11.47 32.96
C LYS A 971 -19.39 11.28 31.44
N ALA A 972 -18.95 10.12 30.96
CA ALA A 972 -18.85 9.82 29.54
C ALA A 972 -20.23 9.83 28.84
N GLY A 973 -20.27 10.34 27.61
CA GLY A 973 -21.44 10.52 26.76
C GLY A 973 -21.80 9.25 26.04
N LYS A 974 -22.48 9.35 24.90
CA LYS A 974 -22.87 8.16 24.12
C LYS A 974 -21.61 7.47 23.59
N HIS A 975 -20.76 8.21 22.89
CA HIS A 975 -19.58 7.66 22.22
C HIS A 975 -18.56 7.12 23.21
N GLY A 976 -18.21 7.88 24.25
CA GLY A 976 -17.27 7.45 25.28
C GLY A 976 -17.69 6.19 26.05
N ARG A 977 -19.01 5.91 26.16
CA ARG A 977 -19.55 4.71 26.79
C ARG A 977 -19.62 3.49 25.87
N LYS A 978 -20.03 3.68 24.62
CA LYS A 978 -20.27 2.58 23.67
C LYS A 978 -18.98 2.13 22.98
N ASN A 979 -18.27 3.07 22.36
CA ASN A 979 -17.14 2.78 21.48
C ASN A 979 -15.80 3.33 21.98
N GLY A 980 -15.83 4.18 23.03
CA GLY A 980 -14.63 4.73 23.66
C GLY A 980 -14.09 3.89 24.82
N TYR A 981 -13.23 4.48 25.66
CA TYR A 981 -12.52 3.77 26.74
C TYR A 981 -13.41 3.00 27.73
N CYS A 982 -14.65 3.44 27.96
CA CYS A 982 -15.50 2.79 28.97
C CYS A 982 -16.05 1.42 28.56
N ARG A 983 -15.96 1.07 27.27
CA ARG A 983 -16.42 -0.24 26.77
C ARG A 983 -15.67 -1.41 27.42
N TYR A 984 -14.39 -1.21 27.75
CA TYR A 984 -13.53 -2.23 28.38
C TYR A 984 -13.85 -2.46 29.87
N GLY A 985 -14.71 -1.64 30.47
CA GLY A 985 -15.07 -1.71 31.88
C GLY A 985 -14.12 -0.96 32.82
N VAL A 986 -14.69 -0.44 33.90
CA VAL A 986 -13.95 0.30 34.94
C VAL A 986 -12.94 -0.60 35.64
N GLY A 987 -11.70 -0.11 35.78
CA GLY A 987 -10.59 -0.81 36.41
C GLY A 987 -9.75 -1.66 35.45
N THR A 988 -10.21 -1.86 34.21
CA THR A 988 -9.45 -2.55 33.16
C THR A 988 -8.29 -1.68 32.72
N CYS A 989 -7.07 -2.23 32.75
CA CYS A 989 -5.89 -1.55 32.24
C CYS A 989 -5.73 -1.84 30.75
N LEU A 990 -5.31 -0.83 29.99
CA LEU A 990 -5.30 -0.86 28.52
C LEU A 990 -3.88 -0.94 27.98
N THR A 991 -3.73 -1.64 26.84
CA THR A 991 -2.51 -1.63 26.02
C THR A 991 -2.39 -0.30 25.27
N GLU A 992 -1.21 -0.01 24.69
CA GLU A 992 -1.03 1.20 23.86
C GLU A 992 -2.00 1.23 22.68
N ASN A 993 -2.23 0.09 22.03
CA ASN A 993 -3.20 0.00 20.95
C ASN A 993 -4.64 0.27 21.42
N GLN A 994 -5.03 -0.27 22.57
CA GLN A 994 -6.37 -0.03 23.12
C GLN A 994 -6.58 1.43 23.53
N VAL A 995 -5.51 2.13 23.93
CA VAL A 995 -5.55 3.58 24.17
C VAL A 995 -5.84 4.33 22.87
N LEU A 996 -5.11 4.02 21.79
CA LEU A 996 -5.36 4.61 20.46
C LEU A 996 -6.80 4.35 19.98
N LEU A 997 -7.29 3.11 20.12
CA LEU A 997 -8.63 2.72 19.71
C LEU A 997 -9.72 3.43 20.53
N GLY A 998 -9.59 3.47 21.86
CA GLY A 998 -10.57 4.11 22.72
C GLY A 998 -10.62 5.64 22.59
N GLY A 999 -9.58 6.24 22.02
CA GLY A 999 -9.50 7.66 21.65
C GLY A 999 -9.88 7.96 20.20
N PHE A 1000 -10.33 6.98 19.43
CA PHE A 1000 -10.69 7.12 18.01
C PHE A 1000 -9.54 7.62 17.11
N VAL A 1001 -8.28 7.42 17.53
CA VAL A 1001 -7.11 7.91 16.76
C VAL A 1001 -7.03 7.25 15.38
N PRO A 1002 -7.17 5.91 15.22
CA PRO A 1002 -7.16 5.28 13.90
C PRO A 1002 -8.34 5.69 13.01
N GLU A 1003 -9.48 6.06 13.60
CA GLU A 1003 -10.62 6.54 12.82
C GLU A 1003 -10.30 7.88 12.16
N GLY A 1004 -9.72 8.82 12.92
CA GLY A 1004 -9.17 10.06 12.36
C GLY A 1004 -10.20 11.04 11.79
N LEU A 1005 -11.50 10.84 12.03
CA LEU A 1005 -12.56 11.68 11.47
C LEU A 1005 -13.10 12.69 12.49
N ALA A 1006 -12.58 13.92 12.47
CA ALA A 1006 -13.02 14.97 13.39
C ALA A 1006 -14.51 15.31 13.24
N ARG A 1007 -15.06 15.22 12.02
CA ARG A 1007 -16.48 15.44 11.70
C ARG A 1007 -17.46 14.54 12.45
N LEU A 1008 -16.97 13.48 13.09
CA LEU A 1008 -17.80 12.59 13.90
C LEU A 1008 -17.99 13.09 15.35
N SER A 1009 -17.33 14.20 15.73
CA SER A 1009 -17.49 14.86 17.03
C SER A 1009 -17.48 13.88 18.21
N ARG A 1010 -16.47 13.01 18.26
CA ARG A 1010 -16.38 11.90 19.24
C ARG A 1010 -16.31 12.35 20.70
N PHE A 1011 -16.01 13.63 20.95
CA PHE A 1011 -15.76 14.22 22.26
C PHE A 1011 -16.96 15.05 22.74
N ASP A 1012 -18.12 14.42 22.93
CA ASP A 1012 -19.40 15.11 23.18
C ASP A 1012 -19.70 15.43 24.66
N VAL A 1013 -18.75 15.23 25.58
CA VAL A 1013 -18.97 15.16 27.06
C VAL A 1013 -17.69 15.18 27.91
N SER A 1014 -17.82 15.47 29.21
CA SER A 1014 -16.73 15.64 30.18
C SER A 1014 -15.88 14.37 30.35
N PRO A 1015 -14.54 14.47 30.47
CA PRO A 1015 -13.72 15.69 30.52
C PRO A 1015 -13.59 16.41 29.19
N TRP A 1016 -13.82 15.70 28.09
CA TRP A 1016 -13.69 16.14 26.71
C TRP A 1016 -14.90 16.90 26.19
N ASN A 1017 -15.46 17.87 26.93
CA ASN A 1017 -16.71 18.56 26.58
C ASN A 1017 -16.55 19.48 25.34
N ASP A 1018 -16.36 18.92 24.15
CA ASP A 1018 -16.17 19.70 22.93
C ASP A 1018 -17.13 19.28 21.81
N ALA A 1019 -18.19 20.06 21.63
CA ALA A 1019 -19.14 19.86 20.53
C ALA A 1019 -18.54 20.17 19.13
N ARG A 1020 -17.27 20.59 19.05
CA ARG A 1020 -16.55 20.90 17.80
C ARG A 1020 -15.98 19.63 17.15
N GLU A 1021 -15.63 19.74 15.88
CA GLU A 1021 -14.92 18.71 15.13
C GLU A 1021 -13.44 18.70 15.55
N VAL A 1022 -13.10 17.89 16.55
CA VAL A 1022 -11.74 17.83 17.13
C VAL A 1022 -11.24 16.38 17.25
N LEU A 1023 -9.92 16.21 17.16
CA LEU A 1023 -9.22 14.94 17.36
C LEU A 1023 -8.44 14.93 18.68
N LEU A 1024 -8.09 13.75 19.17
CA LEU A 1024 -7.28 13.58 20.37
C LEU A 1024 -5.79 13.83 20.07
N ASP A 1025 -5.16 14.75 20.78
CA ASP A 1025 -3.70 14.87 20.83
C ASP A 1025 -3.14 13.88 21.85
N VAL A 1026 -2.83 12.68 21.37
CA VAL A 1026 -2.42 11.58 22.24
C VAL A 1026 -0.97 11.73 22.75
N ASP A 1027 -0.14 12.55 22.10
CA ASP A 1027 1.29 12.69 22.39
C ASP A 1027 1.68 14.01 23.07
N ASP A 1028 0.84 15.05 22.95
CA ASP A 1028 0.99 16.33 23.66
C ASP A 1028 2.44 16.86 23.55
N LEU A 1029 2.98 16.93 22.33
CA LEU A 1029 4.41 17.16 22.07
C LEU A 1029 4.87 18.59 22.39
N ASP A 1030 3.94 19.50 22.38
CA ASP A 1030 4.02 20.92 22.67
C ASP A 1030 3.76 21.26 24.16
N GLY A 1031 3.12 20.34 24.89
CA GLY A 1031 2.82 20.46 26.32
C GLY A 1031 1.61 21.34 26.62
N GLY A 1032 0.51 21.14 25.91
CA GLY A 1032 -0.79 21.81 26.08
C GLY A 1032 -0.76 23.27 25.67
N LYS A 1033 0.01 23.60 24.64
CA LYS A 1033 0.27 24.94 24.09
C LYS A 1033 -0.05 25.06 22.60
N LEU A 1034 -0.57 24.02 21.96
CA LEU A 1034 -1.15 24.03 20.63
C LEU A 1034 -2.57 24.58 20.80
N PRO A 1035 -2.78 25.90 20.62
CA PRO A 1035 -4.14 26.40 20.68
C PRO A 1035 -4.87 25.90 19.43
N TRP A 1036 -6.08 25.37 19.59
CA TRP A 1036 -6.98 25.13 18.48
C TRP A 1036 -7.27 26.45 17.77
N PRO A 1037 -6.95 26.56 16.47
CA PRO A 1037 -7.14 27.80 15.77
C PRO A 1037 -8.58 27.95 15.28
N GLU A 1038 -9.18 29.11 15.53
CA GLU A 1038 -10.25 29.63 14.69
C GLU A 1038 -9.60 30.10 13.38
N CYS A 1039 -9.55 29.19 12.40
CA CYS A 1039 -9.02 29.50 11.08
C CYS A 1039 -10.11 30.08 10.19
N THR A 1040 -9.84 31.23 9.58
CA THR A 1040 -10.67 31.79 8.51
C THR A 1040 -9.87 31.75 7.21
N ARG A 1041 -10.41 31.07 6.20
CA ARG A 1041 -9.85 31.09 4.85
C ARG A 1041 -10.11 32.47 4.24
N THR A 1042 -9.04 33.18 3.90
CA THR A 1042 -9.08 34.49 3.22
C THR A 1042 -8.51 34.36 1.82
N ASP A 1043 -8.73 35.37 0.97
CA ASP A 1043 -8.14 35.43 -0.39
C ASP A 1043 -6.60 35.46 -0.38
N GLN A 1044 -5.98 35.60 0.80
CA GLN A 1044 -4.52 35.63 1.03
C GLN A 1044 -4.00 34.39 1.77
N GLY A 1045 -4.83 33.36 1.95
CA GLY A 1045 -4.49 32.16 2.73
C GLY A 1045 -5.29 32.02 4.01
N GLU A 1046 -4.97 31.00 4.80
CA GLU A 1046 -5.67 30.69 6.05
C GLU A 1046 -5.09 31.52 7.21
N VAL A 1047 -5.93 32.31 7.87
CA VAL A 1047 -5.54 33.11 9.04
C VAL A 1047 -6.16 32.49 10.27
N CYS A 1048 -5.31 31.99 11.16
CA CYS A 1048 -5.67 31.20 12.33
C CYS A 1048 -5.45 32.00 13.62
N SER A 1049 -6.46 32.11 14.49
CA SER A 1049 -6.34 32.71 15.82
C SER A 1049 -6.71 31.71 16.92
N GLY A 1050 -5.82 31.47 17.88
CA GLY A 1050 -5.98 30.42 18.90
C GLY A 1050 -6.83 30.84 20.11
N THR A 1051 -7.76 29.98 20.56
CA THR A 1051 -8.63 30.28 21.73
C THR A 1051 -8.75 29.17 22.80
N THR A 1052 -8.46 27.90 22.51
CA THR A 1052 -8.55 26.76 23.48
C THR A 1052 -7.65 25.57 23.11
N ASP A 1053 -7.15 24.78 24.06
CA ASP A 1053 -6.30 23.59 23.81
C ASP A 1053 -7.12 22.38 23.29
N ALA A 1054 -6.46 21.48 22.54
CA ALA A 1054 -7.05 20.22 22.07
C ALA A 1054 -7.17 19.20 23.22
N PRO A 1055 -8.13 18.25 23.17
CA PRO A 1055 -8.21 17.17 24.14
C PRO A 1055 -6.98 16.25 24.05
N ASP A 1056 -6.37 15.88 25.18
CA ASP A 1056 -5.12 15.09 25.23
C ASP A 1056 -5.22 13.76 26.03
N LEU A 1057 -4.18 13.28 26.72
CA LEU A 1057 -4.33 12.17 27.69
C LEU A 1057 -4.29 12.64 29.15
N ALA A 1058 -3.81 13.86 29.40
CA ALA A 1058 -3.68 14.45 30.71
C ALA A 1058 -5.05 14.73 31.34
N ASP A 1059 -6.10 15.03 30.56
CA ASP A 1059 -7.44 15.18 31.14
C ASP A 1059 -8.06 13.86 31.66
N LEU A 1060 -7.46 12.71 31.31
CA LEU A 1060 -7.78 11.40 31.93
C LEU A 1060 -6.88 11.06 33.12
N GLY A 1061 -5.95 11.95 33.44
CA GLY A 1061 -4.88 11.70 34.43
C GLY A 1061 -3.85 10.70 33.93
N TRP A 1062 -3.73 10.49 32.62
CA TRP A 1062 -2.71 9.64 32.00
C TRP A 1062 -1.56 10.49 31.48
N LYS A 1063 -0.39 9.88 31.35
CA LYS A 1063 0.75 10.54 30.68
C LYS A 1063 0.54 10.49 29.17
N PRO A 1064 1.08 11.47 28.42
CA PRO A 1064 1.14 11.40 26.98
C PRO A 1064 1.72 10.08 26.49
N LEU A 1065 1.27 9.61 25.33
CA LEU A 1065 1.52 8.26 24.87
C LEU A 1065 2.98 8.04 24.51
N ARG A 1066 3.55 8.90 23.65
CA ARG A 1066 4.97 9.02 23.29
C ARG A 1066 5.69 7.67 23.24
N MET A 1067 5.21 6.78 22.37
CA MET A 1067 5.65 5.38 22.32
C MET A 1067 7.14 5.32 22.01
N THR A 1068 7.93 4.99 23.01
CA THR A 1068 9.39 4.88 22.93
C THR A 1068 9.78 3.59 23.59
N ARG A 1069 10.58 2.77 22.90
CA ARG A 1069 11.00 1.48 23.43
C ARG A 1069 12.10 1.62 24.48
N ASP A 1070 12.33 0.58 25.27
CA ASP A 1070 13.19 0.64 26.47
C ASP A 1070 14.64 1.08 26.19
N ASP A 1071 15.17 0.81 24.99
CA ASP A 1071 16.52 1.24 24.59
C ASP A 1071 16.56 2.67 24.02
N GLY A 1072 15.39 3.29 23.86
CA GLY A 1072 15.19 4.64 23.35
C GLY A 1072 15.52 4.84 21.88
N ARG A 1073 15.90 3.78 21.14
CA ARG A 1073 16.49 3.93 19.80
C ARG A 1073 15.46 4.14 18.70
N TRP A 1074 14.21 3.76 18.92
CA TRP A 1074 13.13 3.85 17.94
C TRP A 1074 11.79 4.04 18.65
N GLY A 1075 10.79 4.53 17.93
CA GLY A 1075 9.51 4.92 18.52
C GLY A 1075 8.50 5.48 17.52
N VAL A 1076 7.36 5.92 18.06
CA VAL A 1076 6.26 6.53 17.32
C VAL A 1076 5.97 7.91 17.91
N ARG A 1077 5.80 8.91 17.04
CA ARG A 1077 5.36 10.27 17.40
C ARG A 1077 4.23 10.69 16.49
N ILE A 1078 3.02 10.76 17.03
CA ILE A 1078 1.83 11.12 16.26
C ILE A 1078 1.85 12.63 16.09
N PHE A 1079 2.05 13.06 14.84
CA PHE A 1079 2.03 14.46 14.47
C PHE A 1079 0.61 15.01 14.60
N PHE A 1080 0.44 15.94 15.52
CA PHE A 1080 -0.74 16.76 15.65
C PHE A 1080 -0.37 18.19 15.24
N ALA A 1081 -0.89 18.65 14.10
CA ALA A 1081 -0.68 20.01 13.64
C ALA A 1081 -1.77 20.89 14.25
N TYR A 1082 -2.92 21.01 13.58
CA TYR A 1082 -4.17 21.64 14.02
C TYR A 1082 -5.23 21.24 12.97
N ILE A 1083 -6.48 20.89 13.36
CA ILE A 1083 -7.58 20.52 12.44
C ILE A 1083 -7.35 19.18 11.68
N SER A 1084 -8.42 18.51 11.26
CA SER A 1084 -8.38 17.28 10.46
C SER A 1084 -8.20 17.60 8.98
N ASP A 1085 -7.16 17.06 8.34
CA ASP A 1085 -6.85 17.05 6.88
C ASP A 1085 -5.36 17.29 6.56
N ARG A 1086 -4.53 17.63 7.55
CA ARG A 1086 -3.07 17.72 7.40
C ARG A 1086 -2.46 16.40 6.93
N HIS A 1087 -1.55 16.49 5.96
CA HIS A 1087 -0.88 15.34 5.35
C HIS A 1087 0.64 15.47 5.52
N GLY A 1088 1.17 14.88 6.60
CA GLY A 1088 2.55 15.12 7.01
C GLY A 1088 2.81 16.59 7.35
N PHE A 1089 4.08 16.99 7.39
CA PHE A 1089 4.49 18.35 7.74
C PHE A 1089 5.14 19.10 6.57
N ASP A 1090 4.98 20.41 6.59
CA ASP A 1090 5.43 21.33 5.54
C ASP A 1090 6.81 21.94 5.88
N PRO A 1091 7.35 22.81 5.01
CA PRO A 1091 8.38 23.78 5.42
C PRO A 1091 7.97 24.64 6.63
N PRO A 1092 8.91 25.38 7.25
CA PRO A 1092 8.67 26.13 8.49
C PRO A 1092 7.42 27.03 8.42
N SER A 1093 6.69 27.15 9.53
CA SER A 1093 5.53 28.04 9.66
C SER A 1093 5.69 28.91 10.91
N PRO A 1094 6.61 29.90 10.91
CA PRO A 1094 6.96 30.66 12.10
C PRO A 1094 5.86 31.63 12.56
N SER A 1095 4.83 31.84 11.73
CA SER A 1095 3.62 32.58 12.11
C SER A 1095 2.73 31.80 13.09
N TRP A 1096 2.91 30.50 13.22
CA TRP A 1096 2.11 29.63 14.08
C TRP A 1096 2.51 29.75 15.56
N PRO A 1097 1.56 29.62 16.51
CA PRO A 1097 1.87 29.69 17.94
C PRO A 1097 2.90 28.65 18.40
N VAL A 1098 2.84 27.45 17.84
CA VAL A 1098 3.87 26.41 17.95
C VAL A 1098 4.11 25.86 16.54
N ASP A 1099 5.32 26.10 16.02
CA ASP A 1099 5.71 25.63 14.69
C ASP A 1099 6.06 24.13 14.72
N MET A 1100 5.04 23.28 14.59
CA MET A 1100 5.23 21.84 14.57
C MET A 1100 5.92 21.33 13.30
N ASN A 1101 5.85 22.08 12.20
CA ASN A 1101 6.61 21.77 10.98
C ASN A 1101 8.11 21.85 11.26
N THR A 1102 8.55 22.91 11.96
CA THR A 1102 9.93 23.04 12.43
C THR A 1102 10.28 22.02 13.51
N TYR A 1103 9.36 21.70 14.42
CA TYR A 1103 9.56 20.66 15.44
C TYR A 1103 9.95 19.32 14.80
N PHE A 1104 9.15 18.81 13.86
CA PHE A 1104 9.38 17.51 13.26
C PHE A 1104 10.58 17.50 12.31
N GLY A 1105 10.81 18.58 11.55
CA GLY A 1105 12.03 18.72 10.75
C GLY A 1105 13.31 18.64 11.59
N ASN A 1106 13.32 19.29 12.76
CA ASN A 1106 14.43 19.22 13.70
C ASN A 1106 14.50 17.89 14.46
N LEU A 1107 13.35 17.27 14.76
CA LEU A 1107 13.30 15.94 15.39
C LEU A 1107 14.00 14.91 14.49
N VAL A 1108 13.61 14.81 13.21
CA VAL A 1108 14.20 13.86 12.25
C VAL A 1108 15.69 14.15 12.04
N SER A 1109 16.06 15.43 11.81
CA SER A 1109 17.46 15.82 11.58
C SER A 1109 18.35 15.50 12.80
N SER A 1110 17.87 15.82 14.00
CA SER A 1110 18.60 15.56 15.24
C SER A 1110 18.69 14.06 15.56
N TYR A 1111 17.65 13.29 15.25
CA TYR A 1111 17.61 11.84 15.41
C TYR A 1111 18.66 11.16 14.53
N PHE A 1112 18.68 11.42 13.22
CA PHE A 1112 19.70 10.87 12.31
C PHE A 1112 21.12 11.33 12.69
N TYR A 1113 21.30 12.59 13.06
CA TYR A 1113 22.60 13.09 13.53
C TYR A 1113 23.10 12.37 14.79
N ARG A 1114 22.21 12.05 15.73
CA ARG A 1114 22.57 11.30 16.93
C ARG A 1114 23.05 9.90 16.57
N ILE A 1115 22.30 9.19 15.72
CA ILE A 1115 22.69 7.87 15.19
C ILE A 1115 24.05 7.95 14.50
N ALA A 1116 24.23 8.95 13.61
CA ALA A 1116 25.46 9.14 12.87
C ALA A 1116 26.68 9.39 13.79
N SER A 1117 26.50 10.18 14.84
CA SER A 1117 27.57 10.57 15.76
C SER A 1117 27.91 9.55 16.85
N GLY A 1118 27.12 8.47 16.98
CA GLY A 1118 27.31 7.42 17.99
C GLY A 1118 27.36 7.96 19.43
N LYS A 1119 26.67 9.08 19.71
CA LYS A 1119 26.65 9.67 21.05
C LYS A 1119 25.87 8.75 22.01
N ASP A 1120 26.62 8.12 22.90
CA ASP A 1120 26.17 7.32 24.04
C ASP A 1120 25.01 8.02 24.80
N SER A 1121 23.94 7.26 25.03
CA SER A 1121 22.68 7.70 25.63
C SER A 1121 22.85 8.02 27.11
N SER A 1122 23.38 9.19 27.43
CA SER A 1122 23.21 9.73 28.79
C SER A 1122 21.73 10.11 28.99
N ALA A 1123 21.20 9.99 30.21
CA ALA A 1123 19.85 10.45 30.57
C ALA A 1123 19.59 11.95 30.25
N GLN A 1124 20.64 12.71 29.94
CA GLN A 1124 20.58 14.10 29.53
C GLN A 1124 20.30 14.27 28.02
N TYR A 1125 20.51 13.25 27.19
CA TYR A 1125 20.42 13.31 25.72
C TYR A 1125 19.96 11.97 25.11
N PRO A 1126 18.65 11.63 25.17
CA PRO A 1126 18.11 10.43 24.50
C PRO A 1126 18.23 10.51 22.97
N TRP A 1127 18.01 9.38 22.27
CA TRP A 1127 18.05 9.33 20.80
C TRP A 1127 16.88 10.11 20.20
N ILE A 1128 15.66 9.82 20.67
CA ILE A 1128 14.44 10.59 20.38
C ILE A 1128 14.29 11.65 21.48
N VAL A 1129 14.14 12.90 21.09
CA VAL A 1129 14.03 14.03 22.02
C VAL A 1129 12.67 14.68 21.87
N ASP A 1130 11.92 14.77 22.97
CA ASP A 1130 10.62 15.42 23.01
C ASP A 1130 10.72 16.74 23.77
N ASP A 1131 11.36 17.75 23.16
CA ASP A 1131 11.59 19.07 23.78
C ASP A 1131 11.00 20.19 22.89
N PRO A 1132 10.16 21.10 23.45
CA PRO A 1132 9.63 22.24 22.71
C PRO A 1132 10.69 23.15 22.07
N CYS A 1133 11.95 23.10 22.50
CA CYS A 1133 13.05 23.81 21.83
C CYS A 1133 13.19 23.43 20.35
N LEU A 1134 12.72 22.24 19.95
CA LEU A 1134 12.74 21.77 18.56
C LEU A 1134 11.89 22.67 17.66
N ALA A 1135 10.73 23.13 18.13
CA ALA A 1135 9.87 24.06 17.39
C ALA A 1135 10.51 25.45 17.24
N ALA A 1136 11.35 25.85 18.22
CA ALA A 1136 12.00 27.16 18.25
C ALA A 1136 13.41 27.17 17.60
N SER A 1137 13.88 26.04 17.06
CA SER A 1137 15.22 25.87 16.48
C SER A 1137 16.38 26.33 17.39
N ASN A 1138 16.21 26.29 18.71
CA ASN A 1138 17.17 26.85 19.67
C ASN A 1138 17.69 25.83 20.70
N CYS A 1139 17.55 24.54 20.39
CA CYS A 1139 17.95 23.48 21.29
C CYS A 1139 19.46 23.54 21.63
N PRO A 1140 19.84 23.42 22.91
CA PRO A 1140 21.23 23.51 23.35
C PRO A 1140 22.12 22.35 22.87
N PHE A 1141 21.52 21.33 22.25
CA PHE A 1141 22.20 20.14 21.72
C PHE A 1141 22.37 20.14 20.21
N PHE A 1142 21.87 21.16 19.50
CA PHE A 1142 22.15 21.31 18.09
C PHE A 1142 23.67 21.54 17.85
N PRO A 1143 24.20 21.04 16.71
CA PRO A 1143 25.65 20.84 16.49
C PRO A 1143 26.57 22.06 16.46
#